data_AF-A0A9D6TPP2-F1
#
_entry.id   AF-A0A9D6TPP2-F1
#
_cell.length_a   1.000
_cell.length_b   1.000
_cell.length_c   1.000
_cell.angle_alpha   90.00
_cell.angle_beta   90.00
_cell.angle_gamma   90.00
#
_symmetry.space_group_name_H-M   'P 1'
#
loop_
_entity.id
_entity.type
_entity.pdbx_description
1 polymer ?
#
loop_
_entity_poly.entity_id
_entity_poly.type
_entity_poly.pdbx_seq_one_letter_code
_entity_poly.pdbx_strand_id
1 'polypeptide(L)'
;MTETHDHLLERFGALRERFSHLAAGLADVARGLQERGSLPSGTVVDEAATARRDFADLRTAVLDLAGSLSVPPPATVVGLRDLEPVLRAALRAEETRAKRHAFEEARQSALTILDRVLAIVHQDEAGFAPLLACQAKAREQRAALADLEGEPVDYDTNLFAEKTRAYGDLLILAEGWDVLDDSRCAVLQDTLTQVFGRPLAVAALRGKFVSATEAAARIQTPAAARPPGPRAEPRSAAPPGQPASMPWTAEPVAPAAAAGAPPVAGGVPRAAEPVGQAGSDRPGMSPPAPGIGPPGGAPPAGAVIQPGGAFVQPMGAGISIGVPQGTPSPTTGPVTQVPLGPMVGGPQGPLVLEIRLTGDKVSVGTPEERREKEQLLERLASETAQWWIGAREGWTALKDRNLAFAEAAREELAKFPYLLSVPIQKSTGYEDGRLAEGYSLLLAHIEKQEEGFVNEALMRLNPQFTTRAEDQSYPLGQELYLYIVAEGRLYKTYPDFIKDVLASALPNPGFWTQAAIVETESETRLLVRPGAEVGETELETHALTDAAERATHTFSVPLGPLTTRFFTVEASNLEEPRDVEVKLMDGDVPTDRAWLVTLPAEGKLSPRKHRPAGTALPALGKEYQSLWIAVFNSDPNAEKRYELTVSLKRKAPPPSAKTAKAEADKPSLFGKPSPFAPKKGRS
;
A
#
# COMPACT_ATOMS: atom_id res chain seq x y z
N MET A 1 36.03 2.39 9.79
CA MET A 1 34.99 3.22 9.15
C MET A 1 34.23 2.30 8.22
N THR A 2 32.91 2.23 8.35
CA THR A 2 32.06 1.47 7.42
C THR A 2 31.74 2.37 6.23
N GLU A 3 32.28 2.03 5.07
CA GLU A 3 31.92 2.68 3.80
C GLU A 3 30.49 2.26 3.42
N THR A 4 29.68 3.17 2.87
CA THR A 4 28.28 2.88 2.53
C THR A 4 28.18 2.04 1.25
N HIS A 5 27.15 1.21 1.17
CA HIS A 5 26.94 0.28 0.05
C HIS A 5 26.82 0.99 -1.30
N ASP A 6 26.11 2.13 -1.30
CA ASP A 6 25.86 2.94 -2.48
C ASP A 6 27.17 3.56 -3.01
N HIS A 7 28.03 4.06 -2.10
CA HIS A 7 29.35 4.59 -2.44
C HIS A 7 30.28 3.52 -3.04
N LEU A 8 30.16 2.24 -2.63
CA LEU A 8 30.89 1.13 -3.26
C LEU A 8 30.38 0.82 -4.68
N LEU A 9 29.08 0.98 -4.93
CA LEU A 9 28.48 0.86 -6.28
C LEU A 9 28.89 2.02 -7.18
N GLU A 10 28.83 3.26 -6.69
CA GLU A 10 29.31 4.46 -7.38
C GLU A 10 30.79 4.35 -7.77
N ARG A 11 31.66 3.98 -6.80
CA ARG A 11 33.09 3.73 -7.06
C ARG A 11 33.31 2.63 -8.09
N PHE A 12 32.51 1.57 -8.09
CA PHE A 12 32.60 0.51 -9.10
C PHE A 12 32.19 1.01 -10.49
N GLY A 13 31.09 1.78 -10.59
CA GLY A 13 30.60 2.38 -11.84
C GLY A 13 31.61 3.37 -12.45
N ALA A 14 32.01 4.38 -11.68
CA ALA A 14 32.97 5.39 -12.13
C ALA A 14 34.33 4.79 -12.52
N LEU A 15 34.77 3.73 -11.83
CA LEU A 15 36.00 3.03 -12.18
C LEU A 15 35.85 2.21 -13.47
N ARG A 16 34.70 1.56 -13.70
CA ARG A 16 34.39 0.86 -14.96
C ARG A 16 34.46 1.81 -16.16
N GLU A 17 33.95 3.03 -16.01
CA GLU A 17 34.03 4.09 -17.03
C GLU A 17 35.47 4.55 -17.27
N ARG A 18 36.23 4.86 -16.21
CA ARG A 18 37.66 5.21 -16.31
C ARG A 18 38.46 4.15 -17.07
N PHE A 19 38.24 2.86 -16.80
CA PHE A 19 38.89 1.78 -17.55
C PHE A 19 38.48 1.72 -19.03
N SER A 20 37.23 2.05 -19.39
CA SER A 20 36.82 2.15 -20.81
C SER A 20 37.47 3.34 -21.53
N HIS A 21 37.57 4.50 -20.87
CA HIS A 21 38.25 5.68 -21.40
C HIS A 21 39.74 5.41 -21.64
N LEU A 22 40.42 4.85 -20.63
CA LEU A 22 41.82 4.42 -20.72
C LEU A 22 42.04 3.39 -21.83
N ALA A 23 41.14 2.42 -22.01
CA ALA A 23 41.26 1.41 -23.07
C ALA A 23 41.18 2.04 -24.48
N ALA A 24 40.29 3.02 -24.69
CA ALA A 24 40.21 3.76 -25.94
C ALA A 24 41.47 4.62 -26.19
N GLY A 25 41.90 5.40 -25.19
CA GLY A 25 43.11 6.24 -25.28
C GLY A 25 44.38 5.42 -25.53
N LEU A 26 44.53 4.26 -24.87
CA LEU A 26 45.65 3.34 -25.11
C LEU A 26 45.61 2.72 -26.51
N ALA A 27 44.43 2.42 -27.06
CA ALA A 27 44.29 1.90 -28.42
C ALA A 27 44.67 2.95 -29.49
N ASP A 28 44.31 4.22 -29.28
CA ASP A 28 44.69 5.33 -30.17
C ASP A 28 46.19 5.66 -30.07
N VAL A 29 46.77 5.64 -28.86
CA VAL A 29 48.22 5.77 -28.65
C VAL A 29 48.97 4.62 -29.31
N ALA A 30 48.49 3.37 -29.21
CA ALA A 30 49.10 2.23 -29.88
C ALA A 30 49.07 2.36 -31.41
N ARG A 31 47.97 2.87 -31.98
CA ARG A 31 47.86 3.17 -33.42
C ARG A 31 48.83 4.27 -33.84
N GLY A 32 48.92 5.36 -33.07
CA GLY A 32 49.88 6.44 -33.31
C GLY A 32 51.34 5.97 -33.26
N LEU A 33 51.68 5.10 -32.31
CA LEU A 33 53.00 4.48 -32.20
C LEU A 33 53.33 3.60 -33.43
N GLN A 34 52.35 2.80 -33.91
CA GLN A 34 52.52 1.97 -35.11
C GLN A 34 52.65 2.79 -36.40
N GLU A 35 51.86 3.85 -36.56
CA GLU A 35 51.87 4.70 -37.75
C GLU A 35 53.07 5.66 -37.81
N ARG A 36 53.53 6.16 -36.65
CA ARG A 36 54.36 7.39 -36.57
C ARG A 36 55.57 7.28 -35.64
N GLY A 37 55.73 6.16 -34.93
CA GLY A 37 56.82 5.97 -33.95
C GLY A 37 56.71 6.85 -32.70
N SER A 38 55.57 7.52 -32.48
CA SER A 38 55.36 8.43 -31.34
C SER A 38 55.14 7.68 -30.03
N LEU A 39 55.95 7.96 -29.02
CA LEU A 39 55.82 7.40 -27.67
C LEU A 39 54.53 7.89 -26.98
N PRO A 40 53.97 7.11 -26.02
CA PRO A 40 52.88 7.55 -25.15
C PRO A 40 53.20 8.85 -24.40
N SER A 41 52.20 9.70 -24.18
CA SER A 41 52.32 10.82 -23.24
C SER A 41 52.32 10.31 -21.80
N GLY A 42 53.10 10.95 -20.92
CA GLY A 42 53.14 10.60 -19.49
C GLY A 42 51.76 10.60 -18.83
N THR A 43 50.88 11.51 -19.25
CA THR A 43 49.50 11.62 -18.76
C THR A 43 48.71 10.31 -18.81
N VAL A 44 48.84 9.51 -19.87
CA VAL A 44 48.12 8.22 -20.00
C VAL A 44 48.71 7.16 -19.08
N VAL A 45 50.02 7.24 -18.79
CA VAL A 45 50.69 6.38 -17.81
C VAL A 45 50.27 6.74 -16.39
N ASP A 46 50.17 8.03 -16.07
CA ASP A 46 49.73 8.53 -14.76
C ASP A 46 48.24 8.26 -14.51
N GLU A 47 47.38 8.39 -15.52
CA GLU A 47 45.96 8.03 -15.46
C GLU A 47 45.79 6.53 -15.24
N ALA A 48 46.52 5.68 -15.97
CA ALA A 48 46.51 4.23 -15.77
C ALA A 48 47.07 3.80 -14.40
N ALA A 49 48.13 4.47 -13.91
CA ALA A 49 48.68 4.26 -12.57
C ALA A 49 47.73 4.73 -11.45
N THR A 50 46.78 5.61 -11.77
CA THR A 50 45.74 6.07 -10.85
C THR A 50 44.56 5.10 -10.84
N ALA A 51 43.97 4.76 -11.98
CA ALA A 51 42.91 3.75 -12.07
C ALA A 51 43.32 2.38 -11.49
N ARG A 52 44.60 2.00 -11.59
CA ARG A 52 45.15 0.79 -10.93
C ARG A 52 45.15 0.88 -9.40
N ARG A 53 45.35 2.06 -8.81
CA ARG A 53 45.26 2.29 -7.36
C ARG A 53 43.80 2.29 -6.91
N ASP A 54 42.95 3.06 -7.58
CA ASP A 54 41.50 3.09 -7.37
C ASP A 54 40.90 1.67 -7.34
N PHE A 55 41.33 0.80 -8.27
CA PHE A 55 40.95 -0.62 -8.31
C PHE A 55 41.47 -1.45 -7.14
N ALA A 56 42.73 -1.27 -6.74
CA ALA A 56 43.29 -1.99 -5.61
C ALA A 56 42.56 -1.64 -4.30
N ASP A 57 42.24 -0.35 -4.12
CA ASP A 57 41.54 0.16 -2.94
C ASP A 57 40.07 -0.30 -2.92
N LEU A 58 39.36 -0.22 -4.06
CA LEU A 58 37.98 -0.73 -4.17
C LEU A 58 37.91 -2.25 -3.96
N ARG A 59 38.84 -3.01 -4.56
CA ARG A 59 38.92 -4.46 -4.37
C ARG A 59 39.15 -4.83 -2.92
N THR A 60 39.94 -4.05 -2.18
CA THR A 60 40.17 -4.26 -0.75
C THR A 60 38.89 -4.02 0.05
N ALA A 61 38.24 -2.86 -0.12
CA ALA A 61 36.99 -2.53 0.57
C ALA A 61 35.86 -3.56 0.33
N VAL A 62 35.69 -4.04 -0.91
CA VAL A 62 34.68 -5.05 -1.26
C VAL A 62 35.02 -6.44 -0.69
N LEU A 63 36.31 -6.81 -0.61
CA LEU A 63 36.72 -8.07 0.02
C LEU A 63 36.61 -8.02 1.55
N ASP A 64 36.89 -6.88 2.18
CA ASP A 64 36.68 -6.67 3.62
C ASP A 64 35.19 -6.73 3.97
N LEU A 65 34.32 -6.10 3.16
CA LEU A 65 32.87 -6.20 3.27
C LEU A 65 32.39 -7.65 3.13
N ALA A 66 32.77 -8.34 2.05
CA ALA A 66 32.41 -9.74 1.83
C ALA A 66 32.89 -10.66 2.97
N GLY A 67 34.10 -10.43 3.49
CA GLY A 67 34.64 -11.13 4.66
C GLY A 67 33.83 -10.89 5.93
N SER A 68 33.42 -9.64 6.20
CA SER A 68 32.57 -9.31 7.34
C SER A 68 31.18 -9.98 7.28
N LEU A 69 30.75 -10.38 6.09
CA LEU A 69 29.49 -11.04 5.80
C LEU A 69 29.58 -12.56 5.65
N SER A 70 30.78 -13.14 5.82
CA SER A 70 31.05 -14.56 5.54
C SER A 70 30.70 -14.99 4.11
N VAL A 71 30.68 -14.06 3.15
CA VAL A 71 30.50 -14.37 1.73
C VAL A 71 31.80 -14.97 1.21
N PRO A 72 31.79 -16.19 0.63
CA PRO A 72 33.01 -16.86 0.19
C PRO A 72 33.65 -16.12 -1.00
N PRO A 73 34.88 -15.60 -0.87
CA PRO A 73 35.56 -14.93 -1.98
C PRO A 73 35.99 -15.95 -3.04
N PRO A 74 35.98 -15.58 -4.34
CA PRO A 74 36.55 -16.40 -5.40
C PRO A 74 38.08 -16.47 -5.24
N ALA A 75 38.68 -17.58 -5.66
CA ALA A 75 40.09 -17.90 -5.41
C ALA A 75 41.09 -16.84 -5.92
N THR A 76 40.72 -16.06 -6.93
CA THR A 76 41.50 -14.91 -7.43
C THR A 76 40.58 -13.81 -7.94
N VAL A 77 40.72 -12.58 -7.44
CA VAL A 77 40.10 -11.37 -8.01
C VAL A 77 41.19 -10.55 -8.71
N VAL A 78 41.21 -10.58 -10.04
CA VAL A 78 42.26 -9.99 -10.90
C VAL A 78 41.77 -8.71 -11.58
N GLY A 79 40.50 -8.63 -11.98
CA GLY A 79 39.89 -7.45 -12.60
C GLY A 79 38.45 -7.19 -12.15
N LEU A 80 37.85 -6.10 -12.66
CA LEU A 80 36.48 -5.67 -12.31
C LEU A 80 35.41 -6.75 -12.54
N ARG A 81 35.55 -7.58 -13.59
CA ARG A 81 34.63 -8.69 -13.88
C ARG A 81 34.61 -9.78 -12.80
N ASP A 82 35.73 -9.97 -12.10
CA ASP A 82 35.84 -10.92 -10.99
C ASP A 82 35.29 -10.31 -9.68
N LEU A 83 35.28 -8.98 -9.59
CA LEU A 83 34.84 -8.21 -8.43
C LEU A 83 33.32 -7.99 -8.39
N GLU A 84 32.70 -7.77 -9.56
CA GLU A 84 31.25 -7.59 -9.71
C GLU A 84 30.39 -8.68 -9.03
N PRO A 85 30.64 -10.00 -9.22
CA PRO A 85 29.85 -11.03 -8.54
C PRO A 85 30.07 -11.05 -7.02
N VAL A 86 31.25 -10.62 -6.53
CA VAL A 86 31.54 -10.52 -5.09
C VAL A 86 30.76 -9.37 -4.46
N LEU A 87 30.78 -8.20 -5.09
CA LEU A 87 29.98 -7.05 -4.66
C LEU A 87 28.48 -7.38 -4.66
N ARG A 88 27.97 -8.00 -5.74
CA ARG A 88 26.57 -8.45 -5.83
C ARG A 88 26.21 -9.51 -4.79
N ALA A 89 27.14 -10.36 -4.37
CA ALA A 89 26.93 -11.34 -3.31
C ALA A 89 26.96 -10.70 -1.91
N ALA A 90 27.85 -9.75 -1.66
CA ALA A 90 27.92 -8.97 -0.43
C ALA A 90 26.64 -8.15 -0.19
N LEU A 91 26.16 -7.42 -1.21
CA LEU A 91 24.93 -6.63 -1.12
C LEU A 91 23.71 -7.49 -0.74
N ARG A 92 23.56 -8.66 -1.38
CA ARG A 92 22.50 -9.64 -1.04
C ARG A 92 22.63 -10.20 0.38
N ALA A 93 23.85 -10.36 0.88
CA ALA A 93 24.09 -10.81 2.25
C ALA A 93 23.70 -9.72 3.28
N GLU A 94 24.00 -8.45 3.02
CA GLU A 94 23.55 -7.34 3.87
C GLU A 94 22.03 -7.10 3.80
N GLU A 95 21.41 -7.16 2.62
CA GLU A 95 19.95 -7.16 2.51
C GLU A 95 19.32 -8.27 3.37
N THR A 96 19.87 -9.48 3.29
CA THR A 96 19.40 -10.63 4.07
C THR A 96 19.60 -10.38 5.56
N ARG A 97 20.77 -9.86 5.97
CA ARG A 97 21.10 -9.51 7.35
C ARG A 97 20.19 -8.43 7.93
N ALA A 98 19.92 -7.37 7.18
CA ALA A 98 19.00 -6.30 7.56
C ALA A 98 17.56 -6.82 7.71
N LYS A 99 17.10 -7.67 6.78
CA LYS A 99 15.81 -8.40 6.90
C LYS A 99 15.78 -9.29 8.15
N ARG A 100 16.87 -10.01 8.47
CA ARG A 100 16.98 -10.78 9.72
C ARG A 100 16.88 -9.91 10.98
N HIS A 101 17.56 -8.76 11.00
CA HIS A 101 17.52 -7.83 12.13
C HIS A 101 16.11 -7.26 12.34
N ALA A 102 15.50 -6.73 11.28
CA ALA A 102 14.16 -6.14 11.35
C ALA A 102 13.09 -7.18 11.74
N PHE A 103 13.23 -8.43 11.30
CA PHE A 103 12.38 -9.54 11.73
C PHE A 103 12.51 -9.83 13.23
N GLU A 104 13.74 -9.98 13.74
CA GLU A 104 13.98 -10.29 15.14
C GLU A 104 13.60 -9.13 16.07
N GLU A 105 13.83 -7.89 15.64
CA GLU A 105 13.41 -6.67 16.34
C GLU A 105 11.87 -6.57 16.44
N ALA A 106 11.16 -6.84 15.33
CA ALA A 106 9.69 -6.88 15.32
C ALA A 106 9.14 -8.03 16.19
N ARG A 107 9.77 -9.21 16.14
CA ARG A 107 9.45 -10.37 17.00
C ARG A 107 9.66 -10.05 18.48
N GLN A 108 10.79 -9.45 18.84
CA GLN A 108 11.13 -9.09 20.21
C GLN A 108 10.22 -7.96 20.75
N SER A 109 9.84 -7.00 19.90
CA SER A 109 8.84 -5.97 20.23
C SER A 109 7.46 -6.59 20.51
N ALA A 110 7.00 -7.50 19.63
CA ALA A 110 5.76 -8.24 19.79
C ALA A 110 5.73 -9.09 21.07
N LEU A 111 6.82 -9.81 21.37
CA LEU A 111 6.98 -10.56 22.63
C LEU A 111 6.93 -9.64 23.85
N THR A 112 7.56 -8.46 23.79
CA THR A 112 7.57 -7.46 24.88
C THR A 112 6.16 -6.92 25.16
N ILE A 113 5.35 -6.66 24.11
CA ILE A 113 3.94 -6.25 24.26
C ILE A 113 3.13 -7.35 24.97
N LEU A 114 3.29 -8.61 24.55
CA LEU A 114 2.58 -9.74 25.16
C LEU A 114 2.98 -9.96 26.63
N ASP A 115 4.28 -9.91 26.95
CA ASP A 115 4.76 -10.06 28.33
C ASP A 115 4.25 -8.96 29.26
N ARG A 116 4.12 -7.71 28.77
CA ARG A 116 3.48 -6.63 29.53
C ARG A 116 2.01 -6.93 29.84
N VAL A 117 1.23 -7.44 28.88
CA VAL A 117 -0.18 -7.84 29.14
C VAL A 117 -0.28 -9.04 30.10
N LEU A 118 0.68 -9.96 30.07
CA LEU A 118 0.77 -11.06 31.05
C LEU A 118 1.13 -10.58 32.46
N ALA A 119 1.78 -9.42 32.60
CA ALA A 119 2.09 -8.79 33.87
C ALA A 119 0.96 -7.89 34.43
N ILE A 120 -0.14 -7.67 33.70
CA ILE A 120 -1.30 -6.91 34.19
C ILE A 120 -2.07 -7.72 35.25
N VAL A 121 -2.51 -7.03 36.31
CA VAL A 121 -3.43 -7.53 37.34
C VAL A 121 -4.61 -6.57 37.50
N HIS A 122 -5.81 -7.10 37.75
CA HIS A 122 -7.01 -6.30 38.04
C HIS A 122 -7.06 -5.91 39.53
N GLN A 123 -7.15 -4.61 39.84
CA GLN A 123 -7.00 -4.07 41.20
C GLN A 123 -8.02 -4.61 42.22
N ASP A 124 -9.28 -4.76 41.81
CA ASP A 124 -10.38 -5.09 42.74
C ASP A 124 -10.74 -6.59 42.81
N GLU A 125 -10.28 -7.40 41.85
CA GLU A 125 -10.79 -8.76 41.65
C GLU A 125 -9.66 -9.71 41.21
N ALA A 126 -9.08 -10.40 42.19
CA ALA A 126 -8.11 -11.45 41.95
C ALA A 126 -8.78 -12.64 41.24
N GLY A 127 -8.56 -12.74 39.92
CA GLY A 127 -9.16 -13.78 39.07
C GLY A 127 -10.19 -13.29 38.05
N PHE A 128 -10.30 -11.97 37.82
CA PHE A 128 -11.21 -11.37 36.83
C PHE A 128 -11.18 -12.10 35.46
N ALA A 129 -12.22 -12.89 35.19
CA ALA A 129 -12.22 -13.88 34.12
C ALA A 129 -11.95 -13.34 32.70
N PRO A 130 -12.42 -12.12 32.31
CA PRO A 130 -12.09 -11.54 31.01
C PRO A 130 -10.59 -11.26 30.82
N LEU A 131 -9.88 -10.84 31.89
CA LEU A 131 -8.43 -10.66 31.83
C LEU A 131 -7.72 -12.01 31.72
N LEU A 132 -8.15 -13.02 32.48
CA LEU A 132 -7.59 -14.38 32.37
C LEU A 132 -7.75 -14.96 30.95
N ALA A 133 -8.90 -14.72 30.30
CA ALA A 133 -9.15 -15.15 28.92
C ALA A 133 -8.29 -14.37 27.89
N CYS A 134 -8.10 -13.06 28.08
CA CYS A 134 -7.17 -12.26 27.28
C CYS A 134 -5.73 -12.77 27.42
N GLN A 135 -5.28 -13.00 28.66
CA GLN A 135 -3.95 -13.52 28.95
C GLN A 135 -3.76 -14.98 28.47
N ALA A 136 -4.81 -15.79 28.37
CA ALA A 136 -4.73 -17.12 27.77
C ALA A 136 -4.35 -17.02 26.27
N LYS A 137 -5.05 -16.16 25.51
CA LYS A 137 -4.72 -15.87 24.10
C LYS A 137 -3.31 -15.26 23.96
N ALA A 138 -2.92 -14.38 24.88
CA ALA A 138 -1.57 -13.79 24.88
C ALA A 138 -0.48 -14.86 25.11
N ARG A 139 -0.69 -15.86 25.98
CA ARG A 139 0.25 -16.99 26.18
C ARG A 139 0.35 -17.87 24.93
N GLU A 140 -0.78 -18.17 24.29
CA GLU A 140 -0.85 -18.94 23.04
C GLU A 140 -0.07 -18.24 21.91
N GLN A 141 -0.30 -16.95 21.70
CA GLN A 141 0.44 -16.17 20.71
C GLN A 141 1.91 -15.99 21.08
N ARG A 142 2.26 -15.81 22.37
CA ARG A 142 3.65 -15.74 22.83
C ARG A 142 4.41 -17.04 22.54
N ALA A 143 3.78 -18.20 22.74
CA ALA A 143 4.36 -19.48 22.35
C ALA A 143 4.55 -19.57 20.84
N ALA A 144 3.52 -19.25 20.05
CA ALA A 144 3.59 -19.25 18.59
C ALA A 144 4.61 -18.24 18.00
N LEU A 145 5.01 -17.20 18.74
CA LEU A 145 6.11 -16.29 18.37
C LEU A 145 7.48 -16.76 18.85
N ALA A 146 7.54 -17.45 20.00
CA ALA A 146 8.76 -18.06 20.51
C ALA A 146 9.21 -19.22 19.60
N ASP A 147 8.29 -20.07 19.16
CA ASP A 147 8.55 -21.27 18.36
C ASP A 147 8.92 -20.96 16.88
N LEU A 148 8.92 -19.69 16.46
CA LEU A 148 9.39 -19.26 15.13
C LEU A 148 10.93 -19.23 15.07
N GLU A 149 11.53 -20.40 14.87
CA GLU A 149 12.92 -20.55 14.43
C GLU A 149 12.96 -20.80 12.90
N GLY A 150 13.56 -19.89 12.13
CA GLY A 150 13.67 -20.05 10.67
C GLY A 150 14.39 -18.92 9.94
N GLU A 151 14.72 -19.16 8.67
CA GLU A 151 15.26 -18.14 7.78
C GLU A 151 14.18 -17.09 7.43
N PRO A 152 14.37 -15.80 7.73
CA PRO A 152 13.33 -14.77 7.64
C PRO A 152 13.13 -14.23 6.21
N VAL A 153 13.38 -15.05 5.19
CA VAL A 153 13.44 -14.66 3.78
C VAL A 153 12.04 -14.39 3.19
N ASP A 154 10.99 -14.93 3.81
CA ASP A 154 9.61 -14.95 3.28
C ASP A 154 8.55 -14.53 4.34
N TYR A 155 8.97 -13.84 5.41
CA TYR A 155 8.09 -13.42 6.51
C TYR A 155 7.80 -11.92 6.48
N ASP A 156 6.51 -11.57 6.38
CA ASP A 156 6.05 -10.19 6.53
C ASP A 156 6.10 -9.75 8.00
N THR A 157 6.91 -8.73 8.32
CA THR A 157 7.03 -8.18 9.68
C THR A 157 5.77 -7.44 10.13
N ASN A 158 4.92 -6.97 9.20
CA ASN A 158 3.64 -6.35 9.53
C ASN A 158 2.68 -7.36 10.19
N LEU A 159 2.81 -8.65 9.87
CA LEU A 159 2.01 -9.72 10.47
C LEU A 159 2.19 -9.81 12.00
N PHE A 160 3.35 -9.40 12.53
CA PHE A 160 3.54 -9.27 13.98
C PHE A 160 2.78 -8.08 14.53
N ALA A 161 2.95 -6.90 13.92
CA ALA A 161 2.29 -5.67 14.32
C ALA A 161 0.76 -5.80 14.33
N GLU A 162 0.16 -6.41 13.29
CA GLU A 162 -1.27 -6.70 13.23
C GLU A 162 -1.73 -7.63 14.37
N LYS A 163 -1.01 -8.74 14.61
CA LYS A 163 -1.36 -9.73 15.64
C LYS A 163 -1.24 -9.18 17.06
N THR A 164 -0.30 -8.27 17.33
CA THR A 164 -0.13 -7.65 18.65
C THR A 164 -0.85 -6.32 18.84
N ARG A 165 -1.37 -5.69 17.76
CA ARG A 165 -2.01 -4.36 17.81
C ARG A 165 -3.01 -4.21 18.94
N ALA A 166 -3.99 -5.10 19.02
CA ALA A 166 -5.04 -5.06 20.05
C ALA A 166 -4.51 -5.20 21.49
N TYR A 167 -3.33 -5.80 21.69
CA TYR A 167 -2.67 -5.87 23.00
C TYR A 167 -1.88 -4.59 23.31
N GLY A 168 -1.31 -3.93 22.29
CA GLY A 168 -0.80 -2.57 22.41
C GLY A 168 -1.91 -1.57 22.76
N ASP A 169 -3.04 -1.65 22.07
CA ASP A 169 -4.24 -0.85 22.35
C ASP A 169 -4.76 -1.07 23.79
N LEU A 170 -4.68 -2.31 24.30
CA LEU A 170 -5.02 -2.64 25.68
C LEU A 170 -4.05 -2.02 26.69
N LEU A 171 -2.74 -2.04 26.42
CA LEU A 171 -1.73 -1.39 27.28
C LEU A 171 -1.93 0.13 27.31
N ILE A 172 -2.08 0.76 26.13
CA ILE A 172 -2.33 2.21 26.00
C ILE A 172 -3.56 2.61 26.82
N LEU A 173 -4.66 1.87 26.73
CA LEU A 173 -5.88 2.16 27.47
C LEU A 173 -5.81 1.79 28.97
N ALA A 174 -4.97 0.83 29.36
CA ALA A 174 -4.78 0.45 30.77
C ALA A 174 -3.85 1.41 31.51
N GLU A 175 -2.82 1.92 30.84
CA GLU A 175 -1.75 2.73 31.43
C GLU A 175 -1.99 4.24 31.29
N GLY A 176 -2.73 4.69 30.26
CA GLY A 176 -2.97 6.11 29.96
C GLY A 176 -4.42 6.59 30.14
N TRP A 177 -5.29 5.82 30.82
CA TRP A 177 -6.72 6.09 30.97
C TRP A 177 -7.07 7.47 31.59
N ASP A 178 -6.13 8.11 32.28
CA ASP A 178 -6.26 9.43 32.93
C ASP A 178 -5.68 10.59 32.11
N VAL A 179 -4.98 10.30 31.01
CA VAL A 179 -4.33 11.29 30.11
C VAL A 179 -4.90 11.24 28.67
N LEU A 180 -5.54 10.15 28.28
CA LEU A 180 -6.21 10.00 26.98
C LEU A 180 -7.49 10.85 26.90
N ASP A 181 -7.73 11.46 25.74
CA ASP A 181 -8.99 12.16 25.44
C ASP A 181 -10.15 11.19 25.19
N ASP A 182 -11.39 11.67 25.40
CA ASP A 182 -12.62 10.88 25.26
C ASP A 182 -12.75 10.21 23.87
N SER A 183 -12.26 10.85 22.81
CA SER A 183 -12.32 10.32 21.44
C SER A 183 -11.38 9.14 21.24
N ARG A 184 -10.11 9.24 21.68
CA ARG A 184 -9.16 8.11 21.67
C ARG A 184 -9.64 6.99 22.59
N CYS A 185 -10.16 7.34 23.77
CA CYS A 185 -10.76 6.38 24.70
C CYS A 185 -11.92 5.60 24.07
N ALA A 186 -12.82 6.25 23.32
CA ALA A 186 -13.91 5.59 22.61
C ALA A 186 -13.40 4.63 21.51
N VAL A 187 -12.47 5.07 20.66
CA VAL A 187 -11.91 4.23 19.57
C VAL A 187 -11.17 2.99 20.11
N LEU A 188 -10.39 3.16 21.19
CA LEU A 188 -9.74 2.05 21.88
C LEU A 188 -10.77 1.15 22.57
N GLN A 189 -11.81 1.71 23.20
CA GLN A 189 -12.87 0.94 23.83
C GLN A 189 -13.63 0.05 22.83
N ASP A 190 -14.00 0.58 21.67
CA ASP A 190 -14.73 -0.18 20.65
C ASP A 190 -13.84 -1.29 20.05
N THR A 191 -12.58 -0.99 19.75
CA THR A 191 -11.59 -1.97 19.26
C THR A 191 -11.41 -3.13 20.26
N LEU A 192 -11.20 -2.83 21.54
CA LEU A 192 -11.06 -3.84 22.59
C LEU A 192 -12.38 -4.56 22.88
N THR A 193 -13.52 -3.89 22.73
CA THR A 193 -14.85 -4.50 22.85
C THR A 193 -15.10 -5.51 21.73
N GLN A 194 -14.60 -5.26 20.51
CA GLN A 194 -14.69 -6.17 19.38
C GLN A 194 -13.76 -7.40 19.53
N VAL A 195 -12.53 -7.22 20.03
CA VAL A 195 -11.50 -8.29 20.07
C VAL A 195 -11.53 -9.13 21.37
N PHE A 196 -11.76 -8.49 22.52
CA PHE A 196 -11.72 -9.14 23.84
C PHE A 196 -13.04 -9.05 24.62
N GLY A 197 -13.97 -8.20 24.18
CA GLY A 197 -15.29 -8.07 24.79
C GLY A 197 -15.42 -6.89 25.77
N ARG A 198 -16.63 -6.32 25.80
CA ARG A 198 -17.00 -5.13 26.59
C ARG A 198 -16.54 -5.15 28.07
N PRO A 199 -16.55 -6.29 28.81
CA PRO A 199 -16.09 -6.30 30.21
C PRO A 199 -14.63 -5.90 30.39
N LEU A 200 -13.73 -6.28 29.45
CA LEU A 200 -12.31 -5.95 29.54
C LEU A 200 -12.08 -4.45 29.24
N ALA A 201 -12.68 -3.95 28.16
CA ALA A 201 -12.55 -2.54 27.76
C ALA A 201 -13.09 -1.57 28.83
N VAL A 202 -14.20 -1.91 29.50
CA VAL A 202 -14.77 -1.11 30.60
C VAL A 202 -13.94 -1.21 31.89
N ALA A 203 -13.14 -2.25 32.08
CA ALA A 203 -12.19 -2.33 33.19
C ALA A 203 -10.94 -1.45 32.94
N ALA A 204 -10.42 -1.44 31.71
CA ALA A 204 -9.31 -0.57 31.30
C ALA A 204 -9.64 0.92 31.47
N LEU A 205 -10.75 1.39 30.89
CA LEU A 205 -11.24 2.78 31.02
C LEU A 205 -11.45 3.27 32.46
N ARG A 206 -11.56 2.35 33.43
CA ARG A 206 -11.77 2.67 34.85
C ARG A 206 -10.47 2.63 35.65
N GLY A 207 -9.33 2.56 34.97
CA GLY A 207 -8.01 2.45 35.59
C GLY A 207 -7.81 1.20 36.42
N LYS A 208 -8.62 0.14 36.23
CA LYS A 208 -8.62 -1.03 37.12
C LYS A 208 -7.50 -2.02 36.87
N PHE A 209 -6.59 -1.72 35.96
CA PHE A 209 -5.41 -2.52 35.68
C PHE A 209 -4.16 -1.84 36.25
N VAL A 210 -3.24 -2.64 36.77
CA VAL A 210 -1.91 -2.23 37.27
C VAL A 210 -0.89 -3.29 36.86
N SER A 211 0.38 -2.92 36.80
CA SER A 211 1.45 -3.93 36.73
C SER A 211 1.51 -4.74 38.04
N ALA A 212 1.84 -6.03 37.95
CA ALA A 212 2.08 -6.88 39.12
C ALA A 212 3.19 -6.30 40.04
N THR A 213 4.15 -5.57 39.45
CA THR A 213 5.20 -4.83 40.15
C THR A 213 4.68 -3.68 41.00
N GLU A 214 3.75 -2.86 40.51
CA GLU A 214 3.12 -1.80 41.31
C GLU A 214 2.19 -2.35 42.37
N ALA A 215 1.45 -3.42 42.06
CA ALA A 215 0.63 -4.13 43.04
C ALA A 215 1.50 -4.64 44.21
N ALA A 216 2.65 -5.24 43.92
CA ALA A 216 3.62 -5.69 44.92
C ALA A 216 4.28 -4.52 45.68
N ALA A 217 4.53 -3.38 45.03
CA ALA A 217 5.08 -2.20 45.68
C ALA A 217 4.09 -1.55 46.67
N ARG A 218 2.80 -1.43 46.29
CA ARG A 218 1.74 -0.87 47.16
C ARG A 218 1.49 -1.70 48.42
N ILE A 219 1.83 -2.99 48.42
CA ILE A 219 1.77 -3.88 49.59
C ILE A 219 2.96 -3.67 50.55
N GLN A 220 4.09 -3.13 50.07
CA GLN A 220 5.31 -2.98 50.87
C GLN A 220 5.44 -1.63 51.61
N THR A 221 4.60 -0.64 51.30
CA THR A 221 4.56 0.64 52.04
C THR A 221 3.91 0.45 53.42
N PRO A 222 4.63 0.66 54.55
CA PRO A 222 4.03 0.52 55.87
C PRO A 222 2.92 1.56 56.06
N ALA A 223 1.74 1.11 56.52
CA ALA A 223 0.59 1.99 56.74
C ALA A 223 0.87 3.00 57.88
N ALA A 224 1.28 4.21 57.50
CA ALA A 224 1.50 5.31 58.44
C ALA A 224 0.22 5.61 59.25
N ALA A 225 0.36 5.69 60.57
CA ALA A 225 -0.78 5.66 61.48
C ALA A 225 -1.75 6.84 61.29
N ARG A 226 -3.04 6.52 61.08
CA ARG A 226 -4.11 7.52 61.08
C ARG A 226 -4.38 7.98 62.53
N PRO A 227 -4.35 9.28 62.85
CA PRO A 227 -4.56 9.75 64.22
C PRO A 227 -6.01 9.49 64.70
N PRO A 228 -6.22 9.18 65.99
CA PRO A 228 -7.55 8.91 66.53
C PRO A 228 -8.39 10.19 66.65
N GLY A 229 -9.64 10.13 66.18
CA GLY A 229 -10.63 11.19 66.35
C GLY A 229 -11.15 11.31 67.80
N PRO A 230 -11.77 12.45 68.17
CA PRO A 230 -12.12 12.75 69.55
C PRO A 230 -13.26 11.90 70.13
N ARG A 231 -13.21 11.77 71.46
CA ARG A 231 -14.02 10.94 72.35
C ARG A 231 -15.45 11.47 72.53
N ALA A 232 -16.44 10.58 72.40
CA ALA A 232 -17.81 10.82 72.88
C ALA A 232 -17.96 10.37 74.35
N GLU A 233 -18.83 11.04 75.11
CA GLU A 233 -19.07 10.76 76.53
C GLU A 233 -20.25 9.80 76.79
N PRO A 234 -20.26 9.08 77.94
CA PRO A 234 -21.20 7.98 78.17
C PRO A 234 -22.55 8.43 78.77
N ARG A 235 -23.57 7.60 78.60
CA ARG A 235 -24.81 7.65 79.41
C ARG A 235 -25.18 6.25 79.94
N SER A 236 -25.57 6.23 81.21
CA SER A 236 -26.21 5.15 81.96
C SER A 236 -27.32 5.81 82.80
N ALA A 237 -28.41 5.17 83.24
CA ALA A 237 -28.73 3.74 83.30
C ALA A 237 -30.22 3.46 83.02
N ALA A 238 -30.61 2.19 83.10
CA ALA A 238 -31.98 1.64 83.20
C ALA A 238 -32.08 0.82 84.53
N PRO A 239 -33.02 -0.12 84.81
CA PRO A 239 -34.27 -0.57 84.16
C PRO A 239 -35.46 -0.33 85.15
N PRO A 240 -36.53 -1.17 85.35
CA PRO A 240 -37.10 -2.31 84.62
C PRO A 240 -38.63 -2.30 84.39
N GLY A 241 -39.13 -3.33 83.68
CA GLY A 241 -40.55 -3.72 83.57
C GLY A 241 -40.68 -4.96 82.65
N GLN A 242 -41.50 -5.95 83.00
CA GLN A 242 -41.55 -7.31 82.41
C GLN A 242 -43.01 -7.83 82.33
N PRO A 243 -43.34 -8.98 81.68
CA PRO A 243 -42.72 -9.73 80.57
C PRO A 243 -43.75 -10.31 79.55
N ALA A 244 -43.35 -11.35 78.77
CA ALA A 244 -44.16 -12.30 77.95
C ALA A 244 -44.70 -11.78 76.57
N SER A 245 -44.78 -12.59 75.50
CA SER A 245 -45.07 -14.04 75.41
C SER A 245 -44.22 -14.86 74.39
N MET A 246 -44.55 -16.16 74.22
CA MET A 246 -43.73 -17.25 73.62
C MET A 246 -43.98 -17.58 72.12
N PRO A 247 -43.14 -18.41 71.46
CA PRO A 247 -43.14 -18.67 70.01
C PRO A 247 -43.68 -20.07 69.58
N TRP A 248 -43.78 -20.28 68.26
CA TRP A 248 -44.02 -21.55 67.53
C TRP A 248 -43.24 -21.51 66.20
N THR A 249 -42.77 -22.58 65.52
CA THR A 249 -42.38 -23.99 65.81
C THR A 249 -41.63 -24.54 64.56
N ALA A 250 -41.03 -25.73 64.64
CA ALA A 250 -40.32 -26.43 63.53
C ALA A 250 -40.87 -27.89 63.36
N GLU A 251 -40.38 -28.81 62.50
CA GLU A 251 -39.14 -28.89 61.69
C GLU A 251 -39.39 -29.63 60.31
N PRO A 252 -38.63 -30.62 59.74
CA PRO A 252 -38.68 -30.89 58.27
C PRO A 252 -39.11 -32.33 57.85
N VAL A 253 -39.12 -32.62 56.53
CA VAL A 253 -39.18 -34.00 55.96
C VAL A 253 -38.27 -34.13 54.72
N ALA A 254 -37.65 -35.30 54.53
CA ALA A 254 -36.81 -35.68 53.38
C ALA A 254 -37.07 -37.18 53.00
N PRO A 255 -36.18 -37.92 52.28
CA PRO A 255 -36.08 -37.95 50.81
C PRO A 255 -36.21 -39.37 50.17
N ALA A 256 -36.45 -39.45 48.85
CA ALA A 256 -36.23 -40.65 48.00
C ALA A 256 -36.44 -40.34 46.48
N ALA A 257 -36.15 -41.20 45.49
CA ALA A 257 -34.90 -41.95 45.18
C ALA A 257 -35.00 -42.68 43.80
N ALA A 258 -33.86 -42.76 43.08
CA ALA A 258 -33.46 -43.80 42.11
C ALA A 258 -34.12 -43.93 40.69
N ALA A 259 -33.33 -44.60 39.82
CA ALA A 259 -33.61 -45.18 38.49
C ALA A 259 -33.88 -44.24 37.28
N GLY A 260 -33.27 -44.46 36.11
CA GLY A 260 -32.24 -45.46 35.77
C GLY A 260 -31.78 -45.46 34.31
N ALA A 261 -30.78 -46.28 33.98
CA ALA A 261 -30.27 -46.52 32.63
C ALA A 261 -29.83 -48.01 32.46
N PRO A 262 -29.85 -48.61 31.24
CA PRO A 262 -29.30 -49.96 30.99
C PRO A 262 -27.90 -49.95 30.31
N PRO A 263 -26.99 -50.91 30.61
CA PRO A 263 -25.70 -51.15 29.91
C PRO A 263 -25.85 -52.23 28.80
N VAL A 264 -24.86 -52.90 28.18
CA VAL A 264 -23.43 -53.28 28.42
C VAL A 264 -22.76 -53.55 27.03
N ALA A 265 -21.47 -53.83 26.76
CA ALA A 265 -20.17 -54.01 27.45
C ALA A 265 -19.03 -53.70 26.41
N GLY A 266 -17.71 -53.89 26.59
CA GLY A 266 -16.85 -54.26 27.73
C GLY A 266 -15.55 -54.98 27.27
N GLY A 267 -14.41 -54.80 27.96
CA GLY A 267 -13.16 -55.57 27.74
C GLY A 267 -11.84 -54.77 27.70
N VAL A 268 -10.80 -55.31 28.35
CA VAL A 268 -9.39 -54.81 28.51
C VAL A 268 -8.52 -56.02 28.94
N PRO A 269 -7.14 -56.03 29.01
CA PRO A 269 -6.13 -55.00 28.72
C PRO A 269 -4.79 -55.47 28.04
N ARG A 270 -3.87 -54.49 27.81
CA ARG A 270 -2.37 -54.54 27.99
C ARG A 270 -1.49 -55.62 27.30
N ALA A 271 -0.53 -55.20 26.45
CA ALA A 271 0.89 -55.66 26.48
C ALA A 271 1.87 -54.87 25.55
N ALA A 272 3.08 -54.61 26.08
CA ALA A 272 4.44 -54.60 25.50
C ALA A 272 4.83 -54.03 24.10
N GLU A 273 6.03 -53.42 24.05
CA GLU A 273 6.91 -53.23 22.87
C GLU A 273 7.59 -54.58 22.47
N PRO A 274 8.27 -54.69 21.30
CA PRO A 274 9.71 -54.34 21.30
C PRO A 274 10.34 -53.83 19.97
N VAL A 275 11.39 -53.03 20.14
CA VAL A 275 12.70 -52.94 19.42
C VAL A 275 12.93 -53.75 18.12
N GLY A 276 13.51 -53.07 17.11
CA GLY A 276 14.26 -53.65 15.97
C GLY A 276 14.27 -52.68 14.77
N GLN A 277 15.28 -51.88 14.42
CA GLN A 277 16.76 -51.93 14.42
C GLN A 277 17.38 -52.45 13.10
N ALA A 278 18.23 -51.61 12.49
CA ALA A 278 19.00 -51.80 11.25
C ALA A 278 18.19 -51.95 9.93
N GLY A 279 18.69 -51.50 8.77
CA GLY A 279 19.89 -50.67 8.54
C GLY A 279 20.38 -50.63 7.08
N SER A 280 21.45 -49.85 6.86
CA SER A 280 22.36 -49.87 5.69
C SER A 280 21.92 -49.30 4.32
N ASP A 281 22.87 -48.49 3.82
CA ASP A 281 23.38 -48.37 2.45
C ASP A 281 22.73 -47.54 1.32
N ARG A 282 23.65 -46.79 0.70
CA ARG A 282 23.66 -46.04 -0.58
C ARG A 282 23.94 -47.03 -1.74
N PRO A 283 24.07 -46.60 -3.04
CA PRO A 283 23.91 -45.27 -3.63
C PRO A 283 22.93 -45.21 -4.83
N GLY A 284 22.66 -44.00 -5.32
CA GLY A 284 21.71 -43.72 -6.39
C GLY A 284 22.15 -44.04 -7.82
N MET A 285 21.37 -43.53 -8.79
CA MET A 285 21.76 -43.34 -10.19
C MET A 285 21.00 -42.15 -10.81
N SER A 286 21.57 -41.59 -11.88
CA SER A 286 21.15 -40.33 -12.53
C SER A 286 20.03 -40.53 -13.57
N PRO A 287 19.41 -39.45 -14.12
CA PRO A 287 18.10 -39.52 -14.80
C PRO A 287 18.21 -39.70 -16.32
N PRO A 288 17.06 -39.91 -17.01
CA PRO A 288 16.93 -39.70 -18.45
C PRO A 288 15.91 -38.62 -18.84
N ALA A 289 16.37 -37.68 -19.65
CA ALA A 289 15.65 -36.99 -20.71
C ALA A 289 16.60 -36.96 -21.94
N PRO A 290 16.19 -36.62 -23.19
CA PRO A 290 14.87 -36.16 -23.65
C PRO A 290 14.32 -36.94 -24.88
N GLY A 291 13.18 -36.50 -25.45
CA GLY A 291 12.67 -36.87 -26.77
C GLY A 291 11.45 -35.98 -27.10
N ILE A 292 11.50 -35.05 -28.05
CA ILE A 292 11.43 -35.21 -29.52
C ILE A 292 10.09 -35.81 -29.99
N GLY A 293 9.29 -35.00 -30.68
CA GLY A 293 8.25 -35.38 -31.66
C GLY A 293 8.44 -34.53 -32.93
N PRO A 294 7.41 -34.25 -33.76
CA PRO A 294 6.08 -34.88 -33.94
C PRO A 294 6.08 -35.72 -35.27
N PRO A 295 4.98 -35.98 -36.02
CA PRO A 295 4.16 -34.95 -36.72
C PRO A 295 2.64 -35.24 -36.95
N GLY A 296 1.89 -34.16 -37.22
CA GLY A 296 0.87 -34.04 -38.29
C GLY A 296 -0.39 -34.94 -38.35
N GLY A 297 -1.59 -34.33 -38.35
CA GLY A 297 -2.83 -34.99 -38.81
C GLY A 297 -4.11 -34.14 -38.69
N ALA A 298 -4.73 -33.79 -39.83
CA ALA A 298 -6.06 -33.17 -39.96
C ALA A 298 -6.54 -33.23 -41.44
N PRO A 299 -7.84 -33.03 -41.78
CA PRO A 299 -9.07 -33.03 -40.98
C PRO A 299 -9.99 -34.22 -41.36
N PRO A 300 -11.30 -34.25 -41.00
CA PRO A 300 -12.33 -33.63 -41.86
C PRO A 300 -13.47 -32.93 -41.08
N ALA A 301 -14.49 -32.42 -41.79
CA ALA A 301 -15.58 -31.60 -41.23
C ALA A 301 -16.97 -32.26 -41.28
N GLY A 302 -17.92 -31.81 -40.44
CA GLY A 302 -19.35 -32.08 -40.63
C GLY A 302 -20.29 -31.87 -39.42
N ALA A 303 -21.55 -31.52 -39.72
CA ALA A 303 -22.77 -31.71 -38.90
C ALA A 303 -23.01 -30.90 -37.59
N VAL A 304 -23.55 -29.69 -37.79
CA VAL A 304 -24.72 -29.08 -37.10
C VAL A 304 -25.53 -29.97 -36.12
N ILE A 305 -25.79 -29.49 -34.90
CA ILE A 305 -27.06 -29.62 -34.13
C ILE A 305 -27.32 -28.33 -33.31
N GLN A 306 -28.58 -27.87 -33.23
CA GLN A 306 -29.09 -26.92 -32.21
C GLN A 306 -30.00 -27.66 -31.21
N PRO A 307 -30.07 -27.22 -29.95
CA PRO A 307 -31.23 -26.41 -29.53
C PRO A 307 -30.82 -25.18 -28.69
N GLY A 308 -31.68 -24.19 -28.39
CA GLY A 308 -33.11 -24.10 -28.66
C GLY A 308 -33.92 -23.89 -27.38
N GLY A 309 -33.93 -22.67 -26.85
CA GLY A 309 -34.68 -22.30 -25.65
C GLY A 309 -34.76 -20.79 -25.48
N ALA A 310 -35.98 -20.24 -25.49
CA ALA A 310 -36.27 -18.83 -25.24
C ALA A 310 -37.02 -18.68 -23.90
N PHE A 311 -37.11 -17.47 -23.35
CA PHE A 311 -38.38 -16.92 -22.86
C PHE A 311 -38.32 -15.40 -22.57
N VAL A 312 -39.34 -14.67 -23.08
CA VAL A 312 -39.96 -13.43 -22.54
C VAL A 312 -39.09 -12.18 -22.30
N GLN A 313 -39.33 -11.16 -23.14
CA GLN A 313 -39.29 -9.73 -22.76
C GLN A 313 -40.65 -9.30 -22.17
N PRO A 314 -40.69 -8.19 -21.42
CA PRO A 314 -41.80 -7.24 -21.51
C PRO A 314 -41.38 -5.94 -22.22
N MET A 315 -42.21 -5.47 -23.17
CA MET A 315 -42.15 -4.11 -23.71
C MET A 315 -42.84 -3.11 -22.75
N GLY A 316 -42.49 -1.82 -22.84
CA GLY A 316 -43.27 -0.74 -22.25
C GLY A 316 -42.70 0.65 -22.57
N ALA A 317 -43.48 1.48 -23.27
CA ALA A 317 -43.12 2.87 -23.59
C ALA A 317 -43.03 3.75 -22.31
N GLY A 318 -42.35 4.91 -22.27
CA GLY A 318 -41.77 5.70 -23.36
C GLY A 318 -42.63 6.93 -23.70
N ILE A 319 -42.17 8.13 -23.31
CA ILE A 319 -42.63 9.46 -23.77
C ILE A 319 -41.52 10.48 -23.41
N SER A 320 -41.49 11.66 -24.05
CA SER A 320 -40.28 12.51 -24.12
C SER A 320 -40.53 14.02 -23.98
N ILE A 321 -39.43 14.73 -23.66
CA ILE A 321 -39.17 16.18 -23.84
C ILE A 321 -39.88 17.14 -22.87
N GLY A 322 -39.12 18.11 -22.35
CA GLY A 322 -39.64 19.25 -21.58
C GLY A 322 -38.55 20.08 -20.88
N VAL A 323 -37.81 20.92 -21.62
CA VAL A 323 -36.87 21.90 -21.06
C VAL A 323 -37.40 23.31 -21.31
N PRO A 324 -37.34 24.19 -20.29
CA PRO A 324 -36.96 25.58 -20.52
C PRO A 324 -35.87 26.07 -19.53
N GLN A 325 -35.12 27.10 -19.94
CA GLN A 325 -34.16 27.82 -19.10
C GLN A 325 -34.84 28.88 -18.22
N GLY A 326 -34.21 29.29 -17.11
CA GLY A 326 -34.63 30.48 -16.36
C GLY A 326 -33.85 30.72 -15.06
N THR A 327 -32.86 31.62 -15.09
CA THR A 327 -32.27 32.26 -13.91
C THR A 327 -32.83 33.68 -13.78
N PRO A 328 -33.17 34.16 -12.57
CA PRO A 328 -32.15 34.91 -11.82
C PRO A 328 -32.17 34.72 -10.27
N SER A 329 -31.09 35.16 -9.63
CA SER A 329 -30.92 35.28 -8.16
C SER A 329 -31.35 36.68 -7.67
N PRO A 330 -31.18 37.05 -6.37
CA PRO A 330 -31.24 36.28 -5.13
C PRO A 330 -32.27 36.87 -4.12
N THR A 331 -32.56 36.20 -2.99
CA THR A 331 -33.17 36.85 -1.81
C THR A 331 -32.80 36.11 -0.52
N THR A 332 -32.54 36.87 0.56
CA THR A 332 -32.08 36.38 1.87
C THR A 332 -33.25 36.11 2.82
N GLY A 333 -33.26 34.98 3.54
CA GLY A 333 -34.24 34.67 4.60
C GLY A 333 -33.83 33.40 5.39
N PRO A 334 -34.02 33.31 6.73
CA PRO A 334 -33.25 32.33 7.52
C PRO A 334 -34.08 31.33 8.37
N VAL A 335 -33.38 30.32 8.90
CA VAL A 335 -33.74 29.40 10.02
C VAL A 335 -34.90 28.40 9.78
N THR A 336 -34.59 27.09 9.90
CA THR A 336 -35.12 26.17 10.94
C THR A 336 -34.62 24.72 10.72
N GLN A 337 -34.14 24.07 11.78
CA GLN A 337 -33.81 22.62 11.80
C GLN A 337 -34.95 21.82 12.45
N VAL A 338 -35.33 20.68 11.86
CA VAL A 338 -36.11 19.59 12.51
C VAL A 338 -35.60 18.26 11.93
N PRO A 339 -35.39 17.18 12.71
CA PRO A 339 -34.54 16.05 12.30
C PRO A 339 -35.29 14.91 11.58
N LEU A 340 -34.52 14.03 10.92
CA LEU A 340 -34.99 12.71 10.45
C LEU A 340 -34.54 11.56 11.36
N GLY A 341 -35.40 10.55 11.46
CA GLY A 341 -35.10 9.25 12.07
C GLY A 341 -34.40 8.25 11.12
N PRO A 342 -34.10 7.03 11.59
CA PRO A 342 -33.08 6.17 10.99
C PRO A 342 -33.57 5.27 9.84
N MET A 343 -32.62 4.84 8.99
CA MET A 343 -32.79 3.74 8.04
C MET A 343 -31.54 2.85 7.98
N VAL A 344 -31.78 1.55 7.76
CA VAL A 344 -30.80 0.46 7.61
C VAL A 344 -30.58 0.23 6.09
N GLY A 345 -29.44 -0.23 5.56
CA GLY A 345 -28.11 -0.49 6.15
C GLY A 345 -27.26 -1.44 5.27
N GLY A 346 -25.94 -1.22 5.21
CA GLY A 346 -24.94 -2.06 4.50
C GLY A 346 -24.67 -1.69 3.02
N PRO A 347 -23.63 -2.27 2.38
CA PRO A 347 -22.60 -3.18 2.90
C PRO A 347 -21.20 -2.54 3.07
N GLN A 348 -20.30 -3.29 3.71
CA GLN A 348 -18.90 -2.98 4.03
C GLN A 348 -18.11 -2.24 2.93
N GLY A 349 -17.54 -1.09 3.27
CA GLY A 349 -16.37 -0.50 2.60
C GLY A 349 -15.13 -0.58 3.51
N PRO A 350 -13.91 -0.29 3.02
CA PRO A 350 -12.72 -0.31 3.85
C PRO A 350 -12.83 0.71 5.00
N LEU A 351 -12.48 0.28 6.22
CA LEU A 351 -12.59 1.06 7.45
C LEU A 351 -11.53 2.17 7.51
N VAL A 352 -11.77 3.26 6.80
CA VAL A 352 -11.06 4.52 7.00
C VAL A 352 -11.45 5.07 8.38
N LEU A 353 -10.47 5.17 9.28
CA LEU A 353 -10.61 5.94 10.51
C LEU A 353 -10.84 7.41 10.12
N GLU A 354 -12.03 7.96 10.38
CA GLU A 354 -12.23 9.40 10.47
C GLU A 354 -11.49 9.91 11.72
N ILE A 355 -10.16 10.09 11.60
CA ILE A 355 -9.37 10.86 12.56
C ILE A 355 -9.77 12.32 12.38
N ARG A 356 -10.87 12.74 13.01
CA ARG A 356 -11.22 14.15 13.14
C ARG A 356 -10.29 14.78 14.15
N LEU A 357 -9.39 15.66 13.72
CA LEU A 357 -8.57 16.45 14.64
C LEU A 357 -9.35 17.61 15.26
N THR A 358 -10.46 17.30 15.93
CA THR A 358 -11.28 18.24 16.71
C THR A 358 -11.45 17.74 18.14
N GLY A 359 -10.52 18.13 19.01
CA GLY A 359 -10.58 17.96 20.46
C GLY A 359 -10.18 19.27 21.14
N ASP A 360 -11.07 19.82 21.96
CA ASP A 360 -10.93 21.18 22.47
C ASP A 360 -9.83 21.32 23.54
N LYS A 361 -8.74 22.01 23.17
CA LYS A 361 -8.13 23.11 23.92
C LYS A 361 -7.00 23.75 23.12
N VAL A 362 -7.34 24.77 22.34
CA VAL A 362 -6.35 25.78 21.97
C VAL A 362 -5.99 26.53 23.25
N SER A 363 -4.95 26.07 23.94
CA SER A 363 -4.32 26.85 24.99
C SER A 363 -3.84 28.14 24.35
N VAL A 364 -4.46 29.27 24.69
CA VAL A 364 -4.06 30.60 24.20
C VAL A 364 -2.83 31.02 25.00
N GLY A 365 -1.72 30.33 24.74
CA GLY A 365 -0.39 30.74 25.17
C GLY A 365 -0.07 32.13 24.63
N THR A 366 0.91 32.79 25.23
CA THR A 366 1.32 34.11 24.75
C THR A 366 1.73 34.09 23.27
N PRO A 367 1.68 35.24 22.56
CA PRO A 367 2.21 35.35 21.20
C PRO A 367 3.70 34.97 21.09
N GLU A 368 4.41 34.90 22.21
CA GLU A 368 5.80 34.46 22.33
C GLU A 368 5.86 32.94 22.43
N GLU A 369 5.13 32.31 23.36
CA GLU A 369 4.98 30.84 23.43
C GLU A 369 4.50 30.22 22.11
N ARG A 370 3.60 30.90 21.37
CA ARG A 370 3.15 30.43 20.05
C ARG A 370 4.30 30.38 19.04
N ARG A 371 5.17 31.40 19.03
CA ARG A 371 6.36 31.45 18.16
C ARG A 371 7.42 30.46 18.60
N GLU A 372 7.58 30.22 19.90
CA GLU A 372 8.49 29.20 20.42
C GLU A 372 8.04 27.78 20.06
N LYS A 373 6.72 27.48 20.14
CA LYS A 373 6.15 26.22 19.62
C LYS A 373 6.41 26.10 18.11
N GLU A 374 6.14 27.15 17.34
CA GLU A 374 6.35 27.20 15.89
C GLU A 374 7.82 26.92 15.52
N GLN A 375 8.78 27.59 16.18
CA GLN A 375 10.23 27.38 15.99
C GLN A 375 10.73 26.01 16.50
N LEU A 376 10.04 25.36 17.44
CA LEU A 376 10.34 23.99 17.84
C LEU A 376 9.86 22.98 16.79
N LEU A 377 8.62 23.13 16.32
CA LEU A 377 8.04 22.30 15.27
C LEU A 377 8.84 22.40 13.96
N GLU A 378 9.26 23.60 13.59
CA GLU A 378 10.06 23.87 12.40
C GLU A 378 11.42 23.15 12.43
N ARG A 379 12.10 23.12 13.58
CA ARG A 379 13.35 22.36 13.77
C ARG A 379 13.13 20.85 13.75
N LEU A 380 12.09 20.36 14.44
CA LEU A 380 11.73 18.93 14.39
C LEU A 380 11.32 18.49 12.97
N ALA A 381 10.79 19.39 12.15
CA ALA A 381 10.46 19.13 10.76
C ALA A 381 11.69 19.08 9.85
N SER A 382 12.71 19.93 10.06
CA SER A 382 13.98 19.81 9.30
C SER A 382 14.82 18.60 9.71
N GLU A 383 14.68 18.11 10.95
CA GLU A 383 15.31 16.88 11.43
C GLU A 383 14.58 15.60 10.95
N THR A 384 13.24 15.56 10.98
CA THR A 384 12.47 14.31 10.82
C THR A 384 11.43 14.31 9.70
N ALA A 385 11.23 15.44 9.02
CA ALA A 385 10.23 15.64 7.97
C ALA A 385 10.80 16.42 6.78
N GLN A 386 12.03 16.14 6.37
CA GLN A 386 12.72 16.84 5.27
C GLN A 386 11.90 16.86 3.96
N TRP A 387 11.10 15.81 3.69
CA TRP A 387 10.18 15.76 2.55
C TRP A 387 9.10 16.86 2.61
N TRP A 388 8.63 17.20 3.82
CA TRP A 388 7.65 18.26 4.05
C TRP A 388 8.29 19.63 3.89
N ILE A 389 9.52 19.82 4.39
CA ILE A 389 10.28 21.07 4.23
C ILE A 389 10.45 21.38 2.74
N GLY A 390 11.06 20.47 1.96
CA GLY A 390 11.29 20.71 0.53
C GLY A 390 10.00 20.91 -0.27
N ALA A 391 8.94 20.12 0.00
CA ALA A 391 7.65 20.29 -0.67
C ALA A 391 7.00 21.65 -0.35
N ARG A 392 7.08 22.11 0.90
CA ARG A 392 6.54 23.40 1.35
C ARG A 392 7.38 24.57 0.83
N GLU A 393 8.70 24.46 0.79
CA GLU A 393 9.59 25.47 0.19
C GLU A 393 9.30 25.65 -1.31
N GLY A 394 9.19 24.53 -2.05
CA GLY A 394 8.75 24.56 -3.45
C GLY A 394 7.37 25.20 -3.62
N TRP A 395 6.42 24.86 -2.75
CA TRP A 395 5.06 25.44 -2.77
C TRP A 395 5.03 26.94 -2.47
N THR A 396 5.85 27.41 -1.54
CA THR A 396 6.05 28.84 -1.27
C THR A 396 6.61 29.53 -2.50
N ALA A 397 7.64 28.95 -3.13
CA ALA A 397 8.19 29.48 -4.38
C ALA A 397 7.17 29.50 -5.54
N LEU A 398 6.24 28.54 -5.62
CA LEU A 398 5.13 28.59 -6.59
C LEU A 398 4.16 29.76 -6.28
N LYS A 399 3.83 29.99 -5.01
CA LYS A 399 2.97 31.13 -4.57
C LYS A 399 3.66 32.48 -4.81
N ASP A 400 4.93 32.63 -4.44
CA ASP A 400 5.70 33.88 -4.62
C ASP A 400 5.88 34.25 -6.09
N ARG A 401 6.04 33.25 -6.97
CA ARG A 401 6.06 33.42 -8.43
C ARG A 401 4.66 33.61 -9.04
N ASN A 402 3.60 33.46 -8.25
CA ASN A 402 2.19 33.45 -8.67
C ASN A 402 1.92 32.53 -9.87
N LEU A 403 2.54 31.34 -9.88
CA LEU A 403 2.43 30.39 -10.98
C LEU A 403 1.05 29.73 -11.04
N ALA A 404 0.49 29.62 -12.24
CA ALA A 404 -0.66 28.77 -12.47
C ALA A 404 -0.28 27.29 -12.30
N PHE A 405 -1.13 26.50 -11.64
CA PHE A 405 -0.89 25.06 -11.39
C PHE A 405 -0.45 24.30 -12.65
N ALA A 406 -1.02 24.63 -13.81
CA ALA A 406 -0.69 23.93 -15.05
C ALA A 406 0.72 24.25 -15.59
N GLU A 407 1.26 25.43 -15.27
CA GLU A 407 2.62 25.83 -15.62
C GLU A 407 3.62 25.22 -14.64
N ALA A 408 3.35 25.32 -13.33
CA ALA A 408 4.09 24.63 -12.29
C ALA A 408 4.20 23.12 -12.57
N ALA A 409 3.10 22.46 -12.95
CA ALA A 409 3.09 21.04 -13.29
C ALA A 409 4.04 20.69 -14.46
N ARG A 410 4.19 21.58 -15.45
CA ARG A 410 5.14 21.37 -16.56
C ARG A 410 6.58 21.65 -16.14
N GLU A 411 6.82 22.68 -15.32
CA GLU A 411 8.17 22.94 -14.78
C GLU A 411 8.66 21.78 -13.90
N GLU A 412 7.88 21.35 -12.91
CA GLU A 412 8.31 20.31 -11.98
C GLU A 412 8.46 18.95 -12.66
N LEU A 413 7.59 18.58 -13.62
CA LEU A 413 7.77 17.34 -14.38
C LEU A 413 8.94 17.39 -15.37
N ALA A 414 9.34 18.57 -15.85
CA ALA A 414 10.53 18.72 -16.68
C ALA A 414 11.83 18.64 -15.87
N LYS A 415 11.81 19.06 -14.60
CA LYS A 415 12.91 18.85 -13.64
C LYS A 415 12.97 17.41 -13.13
N PHE A 416 11.79 16.85 -12.82
CA PHE A 416 11.63 15.61 -12.07
C PHE A 416 10.69 14.62 -12.79
N PRO A 417 11.14 13.97 -13.89
CA PRO A 417 10.28 13.10 -14.70
C PRO A 417 9.54 12.01 -13.93
N TYR A 418 10.20 11.47 -12.91
CA TYR A 418 9.72 10.35 -12.10
C TYR A 418 9.11 10.78 -10.75
N LEU A 419 8.84 12.08 -10.55
CA LEU A 419 8.25 12.66 -9.33
C LEU A 419 7.11 11.82 -8.74
N LEU A 420 6.08 11.56 -9.53
CA LEU A 420 4.87 10.83 -9.11
C LEU A 420 5.09 9.33 -8.91
N SER A 421 6.28 8.83 -9.22
CA SER A 421 6.66 7.40 -9.21
C SER A 421 7.47 6.98 -7.98
N VAL A 422 7.75 7.91 -7.06
CA VAL A 422 8.31 7.69 -5.71
C VAL A 422 7.20 7.96 -4.67
N PRO A 423 7.17 7.34 -3.47
CA PRO A 423 6.30 7.78 -2.38
C PRO A 423 6.82 9.06 -1.72
N ILE A 424 5.95 10.04 -1.41
CA ILE A 424 6.36 11.36 -0.89
C ILE A 424 7.32 11.27 0.32
N GLN A 425 7.10 10.37 1.28
CA GLN A 425 7.97 10.23 2.46
C GLN A 425 9.40 9.74 2.11
N LYS A 426 9.57 9.07 0.96
CA LYS A 426 10.85 8.57 0.44
C LYS A 426 11.52 9.57 -0.52
N SER A 427 10.89 10.71 -0.85
CA SER A 427 11.38 11.61 -1.90
C SER A 427 12.74 12.24 -1.60
N THR A 428 13.11 12.38 -0.33
CA THR A 428 14.42 12.94 0.06
C THR A 428 15.61 12.02 -0.19
N GLY A 429 15.37 10.76 -0.60
CA GLY A 429 16.41 9.85 -1.08
C GLY A 429 16.76 10.01 -2.58
N TYR A 430 16.23 11.02 -3.27
CA TYR A 430 16.35 11.21 -4.72
C TYR A 430 16.70 12.66 -5.07
N GLU A 431 17.47 12.86 -6.15
CA GLU A 431 17.92 14.18 -6.65
C GLU A 431 18.60 15.04 -5.56
N ASP A 432 19.51 14.46 -4.77
CA ASP A 432 20.13 15.11 -3.60
C ASP A 432 19.11 15.68 -2.58
N GLY A 433 17.95 15.01 -2.48
CA GLY A 433 16.81 15.41 -1.65
C GLY A 433 15.79 16.30 -2.35
N ARG A 434 16.15 16.87 -3.51
CA ARG A 434 15.36 17.88 -4.23
C ARG A 434 14.09 17.36 -4.86
N LEU A 435 13.91 16.05 -5.02
CA LEU A 435 12.63 15.49 -5.49
C LEU A 435 11.46 15.86 -4.57
N ALA A 436 11.73 16.18 -3.30
CA ALA A 436 10.75 16.76 -2.38
C ALA A 436 10.14 18.08 -2.90
N GLU A 437 10.91 18.94 -3.56
CA GLU A 437 10.46 20.23 -4.12
C GLU A 437 9.25 20.05 -5.06
N GLY A 438 9.26 19.00 -5.88
CA GLY A 438 8.18 18.71 -6.84
C GLY A 438 6.83 18.35 -6.18
N TYR A 439 6.83 17.90 -4.92
CA TYR A 439 5.60 17.65 -4.16
C TYR A 439 4.86 18.94 -3.75
N SER A 440 5.45 20.10 -4.02
CA SER A 440 4.73 21.39 -4.10
C SER A 440 3.45 21.32 -4.92
N LEU A 441 3.41 20.52 -6.00
CA LEU A 441 2.18 20.26 -6.77
C LEU A 441 1.09 19.58 -5.94
N LEU A 442 1.44 18.63 -5.08
CA LEU A 442 0.49 17.94 -4.21
C LEU A 442 -0.02 18.90 -3.13
N LEU A 443 0.86 19.69 -2.52
CA LEU A 443 0.49 20.72 -1.55
C LEU A 443 -0.39 21.81 -2.19
N ALA A 444 -0.12 22.20 -3.43
CA ALA A 444 -0.97 23.13 -4.18
C ALA A 444 -2.35 22.55 -4.52
N HIS A 445 -2.45 21.22 -4.72
CA HIS A 445 -3.74 20.56 -4.85
C HIS A 445 -4.51 20.52 -3.52
N ILE A 446 -3.85 20.25 -2.39
CA ILE A 446 -4.51 20.24 -1.07
C ILE A 446 -4.98 21.67 -0.69
N GLU A 447 -4.12 22.67 -0.85
CA GLU A 447 -4.44 24.09 -0.60
C GLU A 447 -5.64 24.59 -1.44
N LYS A 448 -5.84 24.03 -2.64
CA LYS A 448 -7.01 24.27 -3.51
C LYS A 448 -8.30 23.62 -2.98
N GLN A 449 -8.21 22.62 -2.11
CA GLN A 449 -9.35 21.97 -1.43
C GLN A 449 -9.64 22.61 -0.06
N GLU A 450 -8.63 23.21 0.58
CA GLU A 450 -8.72 23.92 1.85
C GLU A 450 -7.64 25.01 1.94
N GLU A 451 -8.06 26.27 1.95
CA GLU A 451 -7.15 27.43 1.98
C GLU A 451 -6.43 27.55 3.34
N GLY A 452 -5.12 27.83 3.32
CA GLY A 452 -4.29 27.94 4.52
C GLY A 452 -3.85 26.60 5.12
N PHE A 453 -4.28 25.46 4.56
CA PHE A 453 -3.95 24.12 5.05
C PHE A 453 -2.44 23.91 5.21
N VAL A 454 -1.65 24.35 4.22
CA VAL A 454 -0.19 24.14 4.21
C VAL A 454 0.52 25.01 5.24
N ASN A 455 0.03 26.25 5.44
CA ASN A 455 0.57 27.19 6.42
C ASN A 455 0.28 26.75 7.86
N GLU A 456 -0.93 26.26 8.13
CA GLU A 456 -1.35 25.89 9.48
C GLU A 456 -0.98 24.46 9.89
N ALA A 457 -0.56 23.60 8.95
CA ALA A 457 -0.30 22.17 9.16
C ALA A 457 0.51 21.86 10.44
N LEU A 458 1.70 22.44 10.59
CA LEU A 458 2.56 22.24 11.77
C LEU A 458 1.86 22.67 13.07
N MET A 459 1.15 23.81 13.05
CA MET A 459 0.53 24.38 14.24
C MET A 459 -0.75 23.65 14.67
N ARG A 460 -1.44 23.00 13.71
CA ARG A 460 -2.60 22.12 13.93
C ARG A 460 -2.23 20.75 14.49
N LEU A 461 -0.98 20.32 14.34
CA LEU A 461 -0.49 19.16 15.08
C LEU A 461 -0.49 19.44 16.59
N ASN A 462 -0.92 18.44 17.36
CA ASN A 462 -0.91 18.44 18.82
C ASN A 462 0.12 17.41 19.35
N PRO A 463 1.43 17.63 19.13
CA PRO A 463 2.44 16.64 19.47
C PRO A 463 2.58 16.45 20.98
N GLN A 464 2.55 15.19 21.43
CA GLN A 464 2.62 14.83 22.85
C GLN A 464 4.07 14.77 23.33
N PHE A 465 4.74 15.93 23.41
CA PHE A 465 6.15 16.05 23.84
C PHE A 465 6.44 15.55 25.27
N THR A 466 5.43 15.37 26.12
CA THR A 466 5.58 15.20 27.58
C THR A 466 5.63 13.75 28.06
N THR A 467 5.67 12.76 27.17
CA THR A 467 5.48 11.33 27.50
C THR A 467 6.64 10.40 27.11
N ARG A 468 7.83 10.94 26.79
CA ARG A 468 8.99 10.17 26.32
C ARG A 468 10.26 10.44 27.13
N ALA A 469 11.19 9.49 27.05
CA ALA A 469 12.57 9.67 27.48
C ALA A 469 13.37 10.52 26.46
N GLU A 470 14.50 11.08 26.91
CA GLU A 470 15.32 12.06 26.16
C GLU A 470 16.06 11.47 24.94
N ASP A 471 15.97 10.15 24.71
CA ASP A 471 16.68 9.41 23.68
C ASP A 471 15.86 9.11 22.41
N GLN A 472 14.54 9.33 22.43
CA GLN A 472 13.65 9.00 21.31
C GLN A 472 13.30 10.20 20.43
N SER A 473 13.86 10.23 19.21
CA SER A 473 13.46 11.20 18.18
C SER A 473 11.94 11.21 17.94
N TYR A 474 11.37 12.40 17.81
CA TYR A 474 9.93 12.58 17.60
C TYR A 474 9.59 12.43 16.11
N PRO A 475 8.76 11.45 15.69
CA PRO A 475 8.53 11.14 14.28
C PRO A 475 7.54 12.12 13.62
N LEU A 476 7.86 13.42 13.62
CA LEU A 476 6.98 14.47 13.10
C LEU A 476 6.67 14.25 11.62
N GLY A 477 7.63 13.70 10.84
CA GLY A 477 7.43 13.31 9.45
C GLY A 477 6.42 12.18 9.22
N GLN A 478 6.10 11.37 10.23
CA GLN A 478 5.01 10.39 10.15
C GLN A 478 3.66 11.04 10.51
N GLU A 479 3.64 11.91 11.53
CA GLU A 479 2.40 12.62 11.91
C GLU A 479 1.96 13.64 10.85
N LEU A 480 2.91 14.37 10.25
CA LEU A 480 2.66 15.21 9.08
C LEU A 480 2.10 14.40 7.91
N TYR A 481 2.62 13.20 7.67
CA TYR A 481 2.11 12.33 6.61
C TYR A 481 0.66 11.89 6.89
N LEU A 482 0.38 11.43 8.11
CA LEU A 482 -0.98 11.05 8.52
C LEU A 482 -1.95 12.24 8.48
N TYR A 483 -1.50 13.44 8.83
CA TYR A 483 -2.28 14.69 8.74
C TYR A 483 -2.64 15.03 7.29
N ILE A 484 -1.68 15.04 6.36
CA ILE A 484 -1.99 15.31 4.94
C ILE A 484 -2.85 14.21 4.31
N VAL A 485 -2.72 12.96 4.77
CA VAL A 485 -3.55 11.84 4.32
C VAL A 485 -5.00 11.97 4.80
N ALA A 486 -5.20 12.28 6.09
CA ALA A 486 -6.51 12.36 6.71
C ALA A 486 -7.27 13.63 6.32
N GLU A 487 -6.76 14.81 6.71
CA GLU A 487 -7.46 16.09 6.56
C GLU A 487 -7.31 16.64 5.12
N GLY A 488 -6.13 16.46 4.51
CA GLY A 488 -5.92 16.65 3.07
C GLY A 488 -6.65 15.62 2.19
N ARG A 489 -7.24 14.59 2.81
CA ARG A 489 -8.14 13.58 2.21
C ARG A 489 -7.52 12.83 1.02
N LEU A 490 -6.20 12.63 1.01
CA LEU A 490 -5.44 12.11 -0.14
C LEU A 490 -5.92 10.74 -0.63
N TYR A 491 -6.38 9.86 0.26
CA TYR A 491 -6.99 8.58 -0.10
C TYR A 491 -8.19 8.71 -1.08
N LYS A 492 -8.81 9.90 -1.14
CA LYS A 492 -9.94 10.27 -1.98
C LYS A 492 -9.59 11.30 -3.06
N THR A 493 -8.71 12.26 -2.78
CA THR A 493 -8.35 13.36 -3.69
C THR A 493 -7.19 13.05 -4.63
N TYR A 494 -6.29 12.11 -4.28
CA TYR A 494 -5.14 11.73 -5.12
C TYR A 494 -5.51 11.34 -6.57
N PRO A 495 -6.62 10.62 -6.85
CA PRO A 495 -7.05 10.37 -8.23
C PRO A 495 -7.38 11.66 -9.02
N ASP A 496 -7.99 12.67 -8.40
CA ASP A 496 -8.27 13.95 -9.08
C ASP A 496 -7.01 14.83 -9.19
N PHE A 497 -6.05 14.71 -8.26
CA PHE A 497 -4.71 15.29 -8.41
C PHE A 497 -3.98 14.75 -9.65
N ILE A 498 -3.89 13.43 -9.82
CA ILE A 498 -3.23 12.81 -10.98
C ILE A 498 -3.88 13.22 -12.30
N LYS A 499 -5.21 13.36 -12.32
CA LYS A 499 -6.00 13.87 -13.45
C LYS A 499 -5.72 15.35 -13.75
N ASP A 500 -5.66 16.21 -12.73
CA ASP A 500 -5.32 17.63 -12.89
C ASP A 500 -3.87 17.80 -13.42
N VAL A 501 -2.93 16.97 -12.98
CA VAL A 501 -1.54 16.98 -13.47
C VAL A 501 -1.45 16.46 -14.91
N LEU A 502 -2.10 15.34 -15.24
CA LEU A 502 -2.21 14.82 -16.61
C LEU A 502 -2.77 15.86 -17.60
N ALA A 503 -3.87 16.52 -17.21
CA ALA A 503 -4.53 17.55 -18.01
C ALA A 503 -3.69 18.83 -18.18
N SER A 504 -2.66 19.01 -17.34
CA SER A 504 -1.75 20.17 -17.33
C SER A 504 -0.45 19.94 -18.11
N ALA A 505 0.06 18.70 -18.06
CA ALA A 505 1.35 18.32 -18.63
C ALA A 505 1.27 17.93 -20.11
N LEU A 506 0.18 17.25 -20.51
CA LEU A 506 -0.05 16.88 -21.90
C LEU A 506 -0.37 18.14 -22.75
N PRO A 507 0.02 18.19 -24.05
CA PRO A 507 0.52 17.10 -24.87
C PRO A 507 2.05 16.89 -24.84
N ASN A 508 2.81 17.71 -24.11
CA ASN A 508 4.28 17.63 -24.02
C ASN A 508 4.72 17.22 -22.60
N PRO A 509 4.49 15.96 -22.18
CA PRO A 509 4.74 15.55 -20.81
C PRO A 509 6.23 15.32 -20.53
N GLY A 510 6.67 15.71 -19.34
CA GLY A 510 7.93 15.25 -18.76
C GLY A 510 7.84 13.87 -18.08
N PHE A 511 6.70 13.17 -18.15
CA PHE A 511 6.47 11.93 -17.38
C PHE A 511 7.46 10.80 -17.72
N TRP A 512 8.04 10.22 -16.68
CA TRP A 512 8.74 8.93 -16.75
C TRP A 512 7.74 7.80 -17.01
N THR A 513 7.79 7.23 -18.21
CA THR A 513 6.97 6.09 -18.64
C THR A 513 7.66 4.77 -18.29
N GLN A 514 6.89 3.76 -17.84
CA GLN A 514 7.38 2.40 -17.58
C GLN A 514 7.46 1.57 -18.87
N ALA A 515 6.47 1.74 -19.76
CA ALA A 515 6.50 1.19 -21.11
C ALA A 515 5.68 2.02 -22.12
N ALA A 516 6.02 1.92 -23.39
CA ALA A 516 5.33 2.53 -24.53
C ALA A 516 5.06 1.48 -25.62
N ILE A 517 3.88 1.54 -26.23
CA ILE A 517 3.42 0.63 -27.29
C ILE A 517 3.24 1.44 -28.57
N VAL A 518 4.20 1.36 -29.50
CA VAL A 518 4.13 2.04 -30.80
C VAL A 518 3.61 1.07 -31.85
N GLU A 519 2.37 1.26 -32.28
CA GLU A 519 1.69 0.40 -33.24
C GLU A 519 1.77 0.98 -34.66
N THR A 520 2.14 0.12 -35.60
CA THR A 520 2.21 0.41 -37.05
C THR A 520 1.37 -0.61 -37.83
N GLU A 521 1.27 -0.49 -39.15
CA GLU A 521 0.54 -1.51 -39.92
C GLU A 521 1.25 -2.89 -39.88
N SER A 522 2.59 -2.90 -40.03
CA SER A 522 3.42 -4.12 -40.14
C SER A 522 3.95 -4.69 -38.82
N GLU A 523 4.20 -3.86 -37.81
CA GLU A 523 4.80 -4.27 -36.53
C GLU A 523 4.28 -3.46 -35.33
N THR A 524 4.40 -4.02 -34.13
CA THR A 524 4.21 -3.31 -32.85
C THR A 524 5.54 -3.26 -32.12
N ARG A 525 6.01 -2.07 -31.74
CA ARG A 525 7.24 -1.91 -30.93
C ARG A 525 6.86 -1.66 -29.48
N LEU A 526 7.32 -2.52 -28.59
CA LEU A 526 7.26 -2.31 -27.15
C LEU A 526 8.58 -1.72 -26.69
N LEU A 527 8.56 -0.52 -26.13
CA LEU A 527 9.68 0.07 -25.41
C LEU A 527 9.39 -0.13 -23.92
N VAL A 528 10.23 -0.88 -23.20
CA VAL A 528 9.97 -1.29 -21.81
C VAL A 528 11.23 -1.06 -20.98
N ARG A 529 11.08 -0.55 -19.75
CA ARG A 529 12.22 -0.49 -18.81
C ARG A 529 12.46 -1.89 -18.21
N PRO A 530 13.68 -2.44 -18.29
CA PRO A 530 13.98 -3.77 -17.75
C PRO A 530 14.08 -3.76 -16.23
N GLY A 531 14.48 -2.63 -15.63
CA GLY A 531 14.56 -2.44 -14.19
C GLY A 531 13.22 -2.11 -13.53
N ALA A 532 13.20 -2.33 -12.21
CA ALA A 532 12.17 -1.80 -11.30
C ALA A 532 12.62 -0.49 -10.61
N GLU A 533 13.84 -0.02 -10.91
CA GLU A 533 14.45 1.15 -10.28
C GLU A 533 13.83 2.45 -10.82
N VAL A 534 13.47 3.36 -9.92
CA VAL A 534 12.78 4.59 -10.28
C VAL A 534 13.79 5.63 -10.76
N GLY A 535 13.59 6.15 -11.97
CA GLY A 535 14.52 7.08 -12.61
C GLY A 535 15.42 6.44 -13.68
N GLU A 536 15.42 5.11 -13.82
CA GLU A 536 16.12 4.39 -14.90
C GLU A 536 15.76 5.00 -16.27
N THR A 537 16.76 5.40 -17.06
CA THR A 537 16.56 6.08 -18.35
C THR A 537 16.55 5.11 -19.54
N GLU A 538 17.17 3.93 -19.40
CA GLU A 538 17.26 2.89 -20.42
C GLU A 538 15.88 2.30 -20.78
N LEU A 539 15.73 1.85 -22.03
CA LEU A 539 14.50 1.28 -22.59
C LEU A 539 14.85 0.16 -23.56
N GLU A 540 14.51 -1.08 -23.22
CA GLU A 540 14.61 -2.21 -24.14
C GLU A 540 13.51 -2.12 -25.20
N THR A 541 13.88 -2.17 -26.48
CA THR A 541 12.94 -2.11 -27.61
C THR A 541 12.74 -3.48 -28.23
N HIS A 542 11.53 -4.02 -28.07
CA HIS A 542 11.10 -5.30 -28.62
C HIS A 542 10.16 -5.07 -29.82
N ALA A 543 10.56 -5.51 -31.01
CA ALA A 543 9.74 -5.40 -32.23
C ALA A 543 8.97 -6.71 -32.48
N LEU A 544 7.64 -6.66 -32.36
CA LEU A 544 6.73 -7.78 -32.56
C LEU A 544 6.11 -7.70 -33.95
N THR A 545 6.21 -8.79 -34.73
CA THR A 545 5.64 -8.89 -36.09
C THR A 545 4.52 -9.91 -36.19
N ASP A 546 4.45 -10.92 -35.30
CA ASP A 546 3.38 -11.92 -35.29
C ASP A 546 2.02 -11.32 -34.88
N ALA A 547 0.95 -11.74 -35.55
CA ALA A 547 -0.38 -11.16 -35.38
C ALA A 547 -1.05 -11.51 -34.03
N ALA A 548 -0.62 -12.57 -33.34
CA ALA A 548 -1.11 -12.92 -32.00
C ALA A 548 -0.30 -12.19 -30.91
N GLU A 549 1.03 -12.16 -31.03
CA GLU A 549 1.92 -11.44 -30.10
C GLU A 549 1.62 -9.92 -30.08
N ARG A 550 1.32 -9.34 -31.25
CA ARG A 550 0.88 -7.94 -31.41
C ARG A 550 -0.52 -7.63 -30.87
N ALA A 551 -1.32 -8.63 -30.50
CA ALA A 551 -2.74 -8.42 -30.20
C ALA A 551 -3.01 -8.03 -28.74
N THR A 552 -2.14 -8.36 -27.79
CA THR A 552 -2.31 -8.07 -26.35
C THR A 552 -0.99 -8.05 -25.61
N HIS A 553 -0.82 -7.05 -24.76
CA HIS A 553 0.37 -6.82 -23.96
C HIS A 553 -0.02 -6.67 -22.48
N THR A 554 0.71 -7.32 -21.59
CA THR A 554 0.42 -7.38 -20.15
C THR A 554 1.64 -6.96 -19.34
N PHE A 555 1.44 -6.10 -18.35
CA PHE A 555 2.49 -5.49 -17.54
C PHE A 555 2.17 -5.62 -16.05
N SER A 556 3.15 -6.08 -15.26
CA SER A 556 3.12 -5.99 -13.80
C SER A 556 3.48 -4.57 -13.36
N VAL A 557 2.63 -3.93 -12.57
CA VAL A 557 2.74 -2.51 -12.19
C VAL A 557 2.88 -2.38 -10.66
N PRO A 558 4.11 -2.46 -10.11
CA PRO A 558 4.36 -2.19 -8.70
C PRO A 558 4.30 -0.68 -8.41
N LEU A 559 3.62 -0.31 -7.32
CA LEU A 559 3.33 1.05 -6.90
C LEU A 559 3.41 1.16 -5.38
N GLY A 560 4.28 2.05 -4.87
CA GLY A 560 4.28 2.42 -3.45
C GLY A 560 3.05 3.26 -3.08
N PRO A 561 2.90 3.69 -1.80
CA PRO A 561 1.74 4.44 -1.34
C PRO A 561 1.71 5.84 -1.98
N LEU A 562 0.53 6.26 -2.44
CA LEU A 562 0.32 7.52 -3.19
C LEU A 562 1.28 7.70 -4.39
N THR A 563 1.49 6.67 -5.20
CA THR A 563 2.34 6.70 -6.42
C THR A 563 1.58 6.38 -7.71
N THR A 564 2.15 6.76 -8.85
CA THR A 564 1.58 6.58 -10.21
C THR A 564 2.68 6.21 -11.22
N ARG A 565 2.37 5.25 -12.10
CA ARG A 565 3.21 4.82 -13.24
C ARG A 565 2.48 5.14 -14.56
N PHE A 566 3.23 5.55 -15.57
CA PHE A 566 2.69 5.97 -16.87
C PHE A 566 3.04 5.00 -17.99
N PHE A 567 2.09 4.77 -18.89
CA PHE A 567 2.23 3.95 -20.08
C PHE A 567 1.65 4.70 -21.29
N THR A 568 2.20 4.50 -22.49
CA THR A 568 1.65 5.08 -23.72
C THR A 568 1.27 4.01 -24.75
N VAL A 569 0.27 4.34 -25.58
CA VAL A 569 -0.10 3.61 -26.79
C VAL A 569 -0.18 4.62 -27.93
N GLU A 570 0.60 4.41 -28.98
CA GLU A 570 0.87 5.43 -30.00
C GLU A 570 0.70 4.85 -31.41
N ALA A 571 0.03 5.59 -32.28
CA ALA A 571 -0.18 5.24 -33.67
C ALA A 571 0.93 5.87 -34.54
N SER A 572 1.70 5.04 -35.25
CA SER A 572 2.68 5.50 -36.22
C SER A 572 2.38 4.89 -37.60
N ASN A 573 1.89 5.71 -38.52
CA ASN A 573 1.54 5.32 -39.90
C ASN A 573 0.58 4.11 -39.99
N LEU A 574 -0.47 4.10 -39.18
CA LEU A 574 -1.58 3.14 -39.30
C LEU A 574 -2.52 3.56 -40.45
N GLU A 575 -2.83 2.62 -41.34
CA GLU A 575 -3.89 2.78 -42.35
C GLU A 575 -5.22 2.22 -41.83
N GLU A 576 -5.19 1.06 -41.16
CA GLU A 576 -6.36 0.48 -40.50
C GLU A 576 -6.41 0.90 -39.01
N PRO A 577 -7.38 1.74 -38.59
CA PRO A 577 -7.45 2.20 -37.21
C PRO A 577 -7.83 1.07 -36.25
N ARG A 578 -7.23 1.06 -35.06
CA ARG A 578 -7.34 -0.04 -34.09
C ARG A 578 -8.21 0.34 -32.90
N ASP A 579 -9.05 -0.57 -32.44
CA ASP A 579 -9.82 -0.38 -31.21
C ASP A 579 -8.96 -0.88 -30.03
N VAL A 580 -8.68 -0.02 -29.05
CA VAL A 580 -7.85 -0.33 -27.88
C VAL A 580 -8.74 -0.74 -26.71
N GLU A 581 -8.44 -1.86 -26.05
CA GLU A 581 -9.12 -2.30 -24.83
C GLU A 581 -8.11 -2.36 -23.67
N VAL A 582 -8.32 -1.52 -22.66
CA VAL A 582 -7.52 -1.50 -21.43
C VAL A 582 -8.25 -2.24 -20.31
N LYS A 583 -7.54 -3.05 -19.54
CA LYS A 583 -7.99 -3.70 -18.30
C LYS A 583 -6.93 -3.54 -17.21
N LEU A 584 -7.39 -3.44 -15.96
CA LEU A 584 -6.53 -3.32 -14.80
C LEU A 584 -7.07 -4.22 -13.68
N MET A 585 -6.19 -5.02 -13.08
CA MET A 585 -6.52 -5.99 -12.04
C MET A 585 -5.67 -5.76 -10.78
N ASP A 586 -6.25 -5.95 -9.60
CA ASP A 586 -5.58 -6.01 -8.28
C ASP A 586 -5.68 -7.46 -7.78
N GLY A 587 -4.64 -8.27 -8.06
CA GLY A 587 -4.78 -9.73 -8.08
C GLY A 587 -5.85 -10.16 -9.09
N ASP A 588 -6.78 -11.03 -8.69
CA ASP A 588 -7.92 -11.44 -9.52
C ASP A 588 -9.09 -10.42 -9.57
N VAL A 589 -8.97 -9.26 -8.92
CA VAL A 589 -10.06 -8.28 -8.78
C VAL A 589 -9.95 -7.15 -9.81
N PRO A 590 -10.90 -6.99 -10.75
CA PRO A 590 -10.88 -5.87 -11.70
C PRO A 590 -11.09 -4.53 -10.98
N THR A 591 -10.29 -3.51 -11.34
CA THR A 591 -10.19 -2.26 -10.56
C THR A 591 -10.28 -1.00 -11.42
N ASP A 592 -10.58 0.16 -10.82
CA ASP A 592 -10.81 1.43 -11.53
C ASP A 592 -9.65 2.44 -11.44
N ARG A 593 -8.51 1.97 -10.90
CA ARG A 593 -7.35 2.77 -10.46
C ARG A 593 -6.42 3.23 -11.59
N ALA A 594 -7.01 3.70 -12.70
CA ALA A 594 -6.27 4.34 -13.78
C ALA A 594 -7.03 5.52 -14.41
N TRP A 595 -6.26 6.48 -14.93
CA TRP A 595 -6.74 7.52 -15.85
C TRP A 595 -6.26 7.25 -17.26
N LEU A 596 -7.13 7.53 -18.23
CA LEU A 596 -6.92 7.34 -19.65
C LEU A 596 -7.08 8.69 -20.35
N VAL A 597 -6.08 9.16 -21.10
CA VAL A 597 -6.12 10.44 -21.81
C VAL A 597 -5.77 10.22 -23.28
N THR A 598 -6.72 10.41 -24.18
CA THR A 598 -6.50 10.36 -25.63
C THR A 598 -6.11 11.74 -26.17
N LEU A 599 -5.04 11.78 -26.97
CA LEU A 599 -4.54 12.96 -27.66
C LEU A 599 -5.01 12.92 -29.13
N PRO A 600 -6.03 13.70 -29.52
CA PRO A 600 -6.39 13.87 -30.92
C PRO A 600 -5.34 14.69 -31.66
N ALA A 601 -5.21 14.51 -32.97
CA ALA A 601 -4.34 15.34 -33.81
C ALA A 601 -4.76 16.82 -33.79
N GLU A 602 -6.08 17.07 -33.70
CA GLU A 602 -6.68 18.37 -33.43
C GLU A 602 -7.81 18.20 -32.41
N GLY A 603 -7.81 18.97 -31.32
CA GLY A 603 -8.91 18.97 -30.34
C GLY A 603 -8.48 19.15 -28.89
N LYS A 604 -9.42 18.92 -27.97
CA LYS A 604 -9.22 19.05 -26.53
C LYS A 604 -8.94 17.69 -25.88
N LEU A 605 -7.91 17.64 -25.02
CA LEU A 605 -7.62 16.49 -24.15
C LEU A 605 -8.86 16.08 -23.35
N SER A 606 -9.09 14.77 -23.24
CA SER A 606 -10.26 14.22 -22.54
C SER A 606 -9.88 13.13 -21.53
N PRO A 607 -9.41 13.51 -20.32
CA PRO A 607 -9.15 12.56 -19.24
C PRO A 607 -10.41 11.80 -18.82
N ARG A 608 -10.33 10.47 -18.90
CA ARG A 608 -11.42 9.54 -18.62
C ARG A 608 -10.97 8.51 -17.59
N LYS A 609 -11.74 8.32 -16.51
CA LYS A 609 -11.41 7.28 -15.53
C LYS A 609 -11.58 5.90 -16.17
N HIS A 610 -10.71 4.96 -15.81
CA HIS A 610 -10.87 3.55 -16.12
C HIS A 610 -12.14 2.97 -15.44
N ARG A 611 -12.55 1.77 -15.86
CA ARG A 611 -13.73 1.07 -15.36
C ARG A 611 -13.33 -0.38 -15.03
N PRO A 612 -13.80 -0.98 -13.92
CA PRO A 612 -13.48 -2.36 -13.57
C PRO A 612 -13.83 -3.37 -14.68
N ALA A 613 -14.90 -3.13 -15.43
CA ALA A 613 -15.30 -3.98 -16.56
C ALA A 613 -14.41 -3.84 -17.83
N GLY A 614 -13.28 -3.12 -17.75
CA GLY A 614 -12.47 -2.70 -18.88
C GLY A 614 -12.92 -1.35 -19.49
N THR A 615 -12.01 -0.68 -20.18
CA THR A 615 -12.33 0.49 -21.02
C THR A 615 -11.92 0.22 -22.46
N ALA A 616 -12.89 0.15 -23.37
CA ALA A 616 -12.65 0.24 -24.80
C ALA A 616 -12.58 1.70 -25.27
N LEU A 617 -11.63 2.00 -26.15
CA LEU A 617 -11.37 3.28 -26.80
C LEU A 617 -11.21 3.04 -28.31
N PRO A 618 -12.20 3.38 -29.14
CA PRO A 618 -12.20 3.01 -30.56
C PRO A 618 -11.18 3.82 -31.37
N ALA A 619 -10.75 3.24 -32.49
CA ALA A 619 -10.08 3.94 -33.59
C ALA A 619 -8.83 4.78 -33.24
N LEU A 620 -7.89 4.23 -32.47
CA LEU A 620 -6.48 4.65 -32.46
C LEU A 620 -5.95 4.76 -33.90
N GLY A 621 -5.20 5.83 -34.17
CA GLY A 621 -4.73 6.20 -35.51
C GLY A 621 -5.71 7.07 -36.30
N LYS A 622 -6.96 7.24 -35.84
CA LYS A 622 -7.97 8.07 -36.51
C LYS A 622 -8.68 9.06 -35.59
N GLU A 623 -9.20 8.62 -34.45
CA GLU A 623 -9.84 9.50 -33.46
C GLU A 623 -8.80 10.11 -32.49
N TYR A 624 -7.70 9.41 -32.25
CA TYR A 624 -6.54 9.90 -31.51
C TYR A 624 -5.24 9.27 -32.03
N GLN A 625 -4.12 10.00 -31.91
CA GLN A 625 -2.79 9.51 -32.29
C GLN A 625 -2.08 8.82 -31.12
N SER A 626 -2.29 9.28 -29.88
CA SER A 626 -1.74 8.62 -28.70
C SER A 626 -2.73 8.57 -27.54
N LEU A 627 -2.53 7.58 -26.68
CA LEU A 627 -3.27 7.32 -25.45
C LEU A 627 -2.26 7.23 -24.30
N TRP A 628 -2.45 8.06 -23.28
CA TRP A 628 -1.73 7.99 -22.01
C TRP A 628 -2.55 7.24 -20.98
N ILE A 629 -1.93 6.25 -20.33
CA ILE A 629 -2.51 5.45 -19.26
C ILE A 629 -1.70 5.72 -17.99
N ALA A 630 -2.33 6.31 -16.98
CA ALA A 630 -1.73 6.53 -15.67
C ALA A 630 -2.35 5.57 -14.67
N VAL A 631 -1.60 4.54 -14.26
CA VAL A 631 -2.02 3.57 -13.25
C VAL A 631 -1.56 4.08 -11.89
N PHE A 632 -2.48 4.23 -10.93
CA PHE A 632 -2.23 4.93 -9.68
C PHE A 632 -2.59 4.10 -8.44
N ASN A 633 -1.77 4.21 -7.40
CA ASN A 633 -2.10 3.73 -6.06
C ASN A 633 -2.57 4.91 -5.23
N SER A 634 -3.83 4.88 -4.77
CA SER A 634 -4.38 5.87 -3.84
C SER A 634 -4.51 5.33 -2.42
N ASP A 635 -3.92 4.17 -2.12
CA ASP A 635 -3.71 3.72 -0.75
C ASP A 635 -2.53 4.52 -0.15
N PRO A 636 -2.69 5.11 1.05
CA PRO A 636 -1.62 5.84 1.72
C PRO A 636 -0.74 4.96 2.61
N ASN A 637 -1.08 3.69 2.83
CA ASN A 637 -0.31 2.81 3.73
C ASN A 637 0.31 1.62 2.98
N ALA A 638 -0.45 1.00 2.07
CA ALA A 638 -0.03 -0.24 1.41
C ALA A 638 0.61 0.01 0.03
N GLU A 639 1.64 -0.76 -0.28
CA GLU A 639 2.11 -0.93 -1.66
C GLU A 639 1.12 -1.81 -2.46
N LYS A 640 1.04 -1.61 -3.77
CA LYS A 640 0.13 -2.31 -4.68
C LYS A 640 0.89 -2.85 -5.88
N ARG A 641 0.44 -4.00 -6.40
CA ARG A 641 0.94 -4.59 -7.64
C ARG A 641 -0.25 -4.93 -8.53
N TYR A 642 -0.55 -4.04 -9.47
CA TYR A 642 -1.63 -4.28 -10.43
C TYR A 642 -1.11 -5.03 -11.66
N GLU A 643 -2.00 -5.73 -12.35
CA GLU A 643 -1.77 -6.22 -13.71
C GLU A 643 -2.51 -5.32 -14.71
N LEU A 644 -1.76 -4.65 -15.58
CA LEU A 644 -2.27 -3.83 -16.67
C LEU A 644 -2.24 -4.64 -17.97
N THR A 645 -3.40 -4.87 -18.58
CA THR A 645 -3.50 -5.49 -19.91
C THR A 645 -4.01 -4.47 -20.93
N VAL A 646 -3.33 -4.37 -22.07
CA VAL A 646 -3.69 -3.54 -23.22
C VAL A 646 -3.82 -4.43 -24.45
N SER A 647 -5.04 -4.54 -24.99
CA SER A 647 -5.31 -5.28 -26.24
C SER A 647 -5.50 -4.33 -27.42
N LEU A 648 -4.87 -4.65 -28.55
CA LEU A 648 -4.99 -3.93 -29.82
C LEU A 648 -5.83 -4.76 -30.80
N LYS A 649 -7.03 -4.29 -31.15
CA LYS A 649 -7.95 -5.02 -32.03
C LYS A 649 -8.08 -4.34 -33.39
N ARG A 650 -7.84 -5.10 -34.47
CA ARG A 650 -8.26 -4.67 -35.82
C ARG A 650 -9.78 -4.59 -35.86
N LYS A 651 -10.30 -3.46 -36.31
CA LYS A 651 -11.74 -3.26 -36.48
C LYS A 651 -12.24 -4.10 -37.65
N ALA A 652 -12.88 -5.24 -37.35
CA ALA A 652 -13.36 -6.15 -38.38
C ALA A 652 -14.25 -5.39 -39.41
N PRO A 653 -14.01 -5.56 -40.73
CA PRO A 653 -14.81 -4.88 -41.73
C PRO A 653 -16.27 -5.30 -41.59
N PRO A 654 -17.23 -4.37 -41.74
CA PRO A 654 -18.65 -4.70 -41.67
C PRO A 654 -18.96 -5.77 -42.74
N PRO A 655 -19.77 -6.81 -42.42
CA PRO A 655 -20.00 -7.94 -43.31
C PRO A 655 -20.52 -7.45 -44.66
N SER A 656 -19.72 -7.63 -45.71
CA SER A 656 -19.94 -6.91 -46.97
C SER A 656 -21.32 -7.23 -47.55
N ALA A 657 -22.03 -6.21 -48.02
CA ALA A 657 -23.41 -6.32 -48.53
C ALA A 657 -23.55 -7.16 -49.83
N LYS A 658 -22.49 -7.89 -50.23
CA LYS A 658 -22.52 -8.88 -51.31
C LYS A 658 -23.17 -10.19 -50.86
N THR A 659 -23.00 -10.62 -49.61
CA THR A 659 -23.65 -11.86 -49.11
C THR A 659 -25.16 -11.70 -49.00
N ALA A 660 -25.63 -10.55 -48.53
CA ALA A 660 -27.06 -10.20 -48.44
C ALA A 660 -27.81 -10.16 -49.78
N LYS A 661 -27.09 -10.21 -50.92
CA LYS A 661 -27.68 -10.24 -52.26
C LYS A 661 -27.72 -11.63 -52.90
N ALA A 662 -27.09 -12.64 -52.29
CA ALA A 662 -27.17 -14.04 -52.73
C ALA A 662 -28.41 -14.78 -52.18
N GLU A 663 -28.99 -14.30 -51.09
CA GLU A 663 -30.17 -14.91 -50.44
C GLU A 663 -31.51 -14.24 -50.83
N ALA A 664 -31.45 -13.20 -51.68
CA ALA A 664 -32.62 -12.47 -52.16
C ALA A 664 -33.29 -13.09 -53.41
N ASP A 665 -32.69 -14.11 -54.03
CA ASP A 665 -33.07 -14.62 -55.35
C ASP A 665 -33.61 -16.07 -55.30
N LYS A 666 -34.62 -16.29 -54.43
CA LYS A 666 -35.48 -17.48 -54.44
C LYS A 666 -36.94 -17.04 -54.58
N PRO A 667 -37.67 -17.46 -55.63
CA PRO A 667 -39.03 -16.99 -55.86
C PRO A 667 -40.00 -17.51 -54.80
N SER A 668 -40.87 -16.61 -54.32
CA SER A 668 -41.84 -16.91 -53.27
C SER A 668 -42.98 -17.80 -53.77
N LEU A 669 -43.38 -18.78 -52.96
CA LEU A 669 -44.56 -19.62 -53.14
C LEU A 669 -45.44 -19.54 -51.88
N PHE A 670 -46.76 -19.55 -52.09
CA PHE A 670 -47.83 -19.39 -51.09
C PHE A 670 -47.91 -18.02 -50.40
N GLY A 671 -48.86 -17.21 -50.86
CA GLY A 671 -49.42 -16.08 -50.11
C GLY A 671 -50.95 -16.19 -50.01
N LYS A 672 -51.52 -15.52 -49.00
CA LYS A 672 -52.94 -15.17 -48.72
C LYS A 672 -53.23 -15.32 -47.21
N PRO A 673 -54.14 -14.53 -46.62
CA PRO A 673 -54.24 -13.07 -46.76
C PRO A 673 -54.44 -12.36 -45.40
N SER A 674 -54.07 -11.08 -45.28
CA SER A 674 -54.41 -10.30 -44.08
C SER A 674 -55.91 -9.96 -44.04
N PRO A 675 -56.60 -10.11 -42.89
CA PRO A 675 -57.89 -9.48 -42.67
C PRO A 675 -57.74 -7.95 -42.42
N PHE A 676 -58.88 -7.26 -42.37
CA PHE A 676 -59.04 -5.83 -42.02
C PHE A 676 -58.43 -4.79 -42.97
N ALA A 677 -59.04 -4.65 -44.15
CA ALA A 677 -59.15 -3.36 -44.83
C ALA A 677 -60.56 -2.76 -44.61
N PRO A 678 -60.72 -1.46 -44.34
CA PRO A 678 -62.02 -0.84 -44.07
C PRO A 678 -62.86 -0.64 -45.35
N LYS A 679 -64.19 -0.77 -45.24
CA LYS A 679 -65.13 -0.52 -46.34
C LYS A 679 -65.52 0.96 -46.45
N LYS A 680 -65.56 1.48 -47.68
CA LYS A 680 -66.42 2.62 -48.08
C LYS A 680 -67.89 2.13 -48.09
N GLY A 681 -68.91 2.95 -47.88
CA GLY A 681 -68.98 4.40 -47.62
C GLY A 681 -70.43 4.90 -47.88
N ARG A 682 -70.64 6.22 -47.82
CA ARG A 682 -71.96 6.92 -47.91
C ARG A 682 -72.94 6.64 -46.76
N SER A 683 -73.25 7.67 -45.99
CA SER A 683 -74.37 8.54 -46.39
C SER A 683 -73.98 10.00 -46.25
#